data_AF-A0A6F9B482-F1
#
_entry.id   AF-A0A6F9B482-F1
#
_cell.length_a   1.000
_cell.length_b   1.000
_cell.length_c   1.000
_cell.angle_alpha   90.00
_cell.angle_beta   90.00
_cell.angle_gamma   90.00
#
_symmetry.space_group_name_H-M   'P 1'
#
loop_
_entity.id
_entity.type
_entity.pdbx_description
1 polymer ?
#
loop_
_entity_poly.entity_id
_entity_poly.type
_entity_poly.pdbx_seq_one_letter_code
_entity_poly.pdbx_strand_id
1 'polypeptide(L)'
;MKLTGVFLLLVLWNCEGSRLAESGDDNSVYDLFELVKVNKRHQGVTLVKGADPYSPAYKVLNADLIPPVPEISFRDLIDSVQAERGFLLLVNFKQFKKTRGSLLTVEKNDGSGPIFEIISNGKAQTLDVVYSTGNKQQVVSIEDADLATGHWKNITLFIQEDRAQLFVGCEEINISEMEVPIQKVLTHEVADIARLRIGKGAVKDRFMGVLQNVRFVFGTTLEAIMRNKGCQSSATLTDVMTLDNPVNGTSPAIRTDYTGHKTKDIQQVCGYSCEDIASMFNELKGLGVVVKQLSNELNRVNKESNLLMNQMNIHSRVCLHNGIVHKDTDEWTMDGCTECTCQNSATVCRKISCPLMPCANATVPDGECCPRCGTPSDYAEDGWSPWSEWTHCSVSCGRGIQQRGRSCDRINSNCEGTSVQTRDCYPQECDKRFKQDGGWSHWSPWSSCSVTCGEGVITRIRLCNSPTPQMGGRDCQGQGRETEVCQKSPCPIDGVWGPWSLWDTCSVTCGGGLQTRQRLCNNPTPIYGGKECQGDAKTSQLCGKEDCPIDGCLSNPCFAGTKCTSFHDGSWKCDACPVGYTGDGINCKDIDECKEVPDACFTLNGVHRCENTEPGYNCLACPPRYSGQQPFGRGVEQATAKKQVCTPRNPCQDGSHDCNKNANCIYLGQFSDTMFRCECKPGYAGNGHICGDDTDLDGWPNKDLLCVENATYHCKKDNCPNLPNSGQEDHDKDGLGDACDHDDDNDGIPDDRDNCPMVYNPAQYDVDRDDVGDRCDNCVHESNPDQVDTDNNGEGDACAIDIDGDGILNERDNCPYVYNVDQRDTDGDGVGDHCDNCPLEHNPDQIDSDSDRVGDKCDNNQDIDEDGHQNNLDNCPYIPNANQADHDKDGKGDACDHDDDNDGIPDDKDNCRLAFNPDQLDSDGDGRGDICKDDFDQDNILDIYDVCPENFAISETDFRRFQMVPLDPKGTSQIDPNWVVRHQGKELVQTVNCDPGIAVGFDEFNAVDFSGTFFINTDRDDDYAGFVFGYQSSSRFYVVMWKQITQTYWSHTPTRAQGYSGVSIKVVNSTTGPGEHLRNALWHTGDTAGQLRTLWHDPKNIGWKDYTAYRWHLIHRPKSGLIRVVMYEGKRIMADSGNIYDKTYAGGRLGMYVFSQEMTYFSDLKYECRDS
;
A
#
# COMPACT_ATOMS: atom_id res chain seq x y z
N MET A 1 46.59 -70.31 5.64
CA MET A 1 47.31 -70.33 4.35
C MET A 1 46.88 -69.07 3.59
N LYS A 2 47.79 -68.23 3.09
CA LYS A 2 48.40 -68.25 1.73
C LYS A 2 47.35 -68.28 0.59
N LEU A 3 47.46 -67.52 -0.50
CA LEU A 3 48.25 -66.30 -0.86
C LEU A 3 47.82 -65.87 -2.28
N THR A 4 47.70 -64.57 -2.61
CA THR A 4 47.68 -63.99 -4.00
C THR A 4 46.63 -64.51 -5.03
N GLY A 5 46.33 -63.87 -6.17
CA GLY A 5 46.66 -62.51 -6.62
C GLY A 5 46.82 -62.33 -8.16
N VAL A 6 45.80 -61.76 -8.82
CA VAL A 6 45.82 -60.96 -10.08
C VAL A 6 46.16 -61.66 -11.43
N PHE A 7 45.74 -61.01 -12.55
CA PHE A 7 46.01 -61.24 -13.99
C PHE A 7 45.25 -62.40 -14.69
N LEU A 8 44.98 -62.38 -16.01
CA LEU A 8 45.57 -61.63 -17.16
C LEU A 8 44.48 -61.31 -18.23
N LEU A 9 44.34 -60.09 -18.79
CA LEU A 9 44.68 -59.60 -20.18
C LEU A 9 44.19 -60.46 -21.38
N LEU A 10 43.93 -60.00 -22.62
CA LEU A 10 43.83 -58.71 -23.37
C LEU A 10 43.02 -59.01 -24.68
N VAL A 11 42.82 -58.20 -25.75
CA VAL A 11 43.41 -56.95 -26.30
C VAL A 11 42.27 -56.00 -26.78
N LEU A 12 42.30 -55.03 -27.73
CA LEU A 12 43.16 -54.61 -28.87
C LEU A 12 43.31 -53.07 -28.97
N TRP A 13 44.56 -52.64 -29.10
CA TRP A 13 45.12 -51.41 -29.72
C TRP A 13 44.68 -49.98 -29.35
N ASN A 14 45.52 -49.36 -28.51
CA ASN A 14 46.53 -48.35 -28.89
C ASN A 14 46.16 -47.19 -29.85
N CYS A 15 46.40 -45.96 -29.38
CA CYS A 15 47.59 -45.19 -29.80
C CYS A 15 47.95 -44.09 -28.79
N GLU A 16 49.24 -43.85 -28.54
CA GLU A 16 49.72 -42.60 -27.92
C GLU A 16 49.97 -41.57 -29.02
N GLY A 17 49.60 -40.30 -28.78
CA GLY A 17 49.68 -39.23 -29.77
C GLY A 17 49.94 -37.86 -29.14
N SER A 18 51.15 -37.36 -29.36
CA SER A 18 51.65 -35.99 -29.15
C SER A 18 50.64 -34.84 -29.05
N ARG A 19 50.93 -33.88 -28.15
CA ARG A 19 50.39 -32.51 -28.17
C ARG A 19 50.38 -31.91 -29.58
N LEU A 20 49.24 -31.36 -29.97
CA LEU A 20 49.15 -30.21 -30.87
C LEU A 20 48.38 -29.10 -30.13
N ALA A 21 48.70 -27.85 -30.43
CA ALA A 21 48.03 -26.70 -29.84
C ALA A 21 47.09 -26.11 -30.87
N GLU A 22 45.79 -26.06 -30.56
CA GLU A 22 44.83 -25.21 -31.25
C GLU A 22 44.57 -24.00 -30.35
N SER A 23 45.14 -22.87 -30.74
CA SER A 23 44.84 -21.55 -30.18
C SER A 23 43.67 -20.94 -30.96
N GLY A 24 42.60 -20.55 -30.27
CA GLY A 24 41.38 -20.04 -30.91
C GLY A 24 40.42 -19.41 -29.90
N ASP A 25 40.93 -18.40 -29.19
CA ASP A 25 40.23 -17.41 -28.34
C ASP A 25 38.74 -17.68 -28.01
N ASP A 26 38.49 -18.24 -26.82
CA ASP A 26 37.20 -18.12 -26.11
C ASP A 26 37.46 -17.45 -24.76
N ASN A 27 37.84 -16.17 -24.82
CA ASN A 27 38.34 -15.37 -23.69
C ASN A 27 37.19 -14.84 -22.80
N SER A 28 36.13 -15.63 -22.63
CA SER A 28 34.88 -15.25 -21.96
C SER A 28 34.88 -15.50 -20.44
N VAL A 29 35.78 -16.34 -19.92
CA VAL A 29 35.85 -16.69 -18.48
C VAL A 29 37.29 -16.73 -17.96
N TYR A 30 37.55 -16.02 -16.87
CA TYR A 30 38.87 -15.95 -16.21
C TYR A 30 38.76 -16.49 -14.76
N ASP A 31 39.06 -17.77 -14.55
CA ASP A 31 39.18 -18.37 -13.20
C ASP A 31 40.56 -18.04 -12.60
N LEU A 32 40.56 -17.23 -11.52
CA LEU A 32 41.81 -16.70 -10.97
C LEU A 32 42.71 -17.80 -10.38
N PHE A 33 42.15 -18.89 -9.84
CA PHE A 33 42.94 -19.99 -9.27
C PHE A 33 43.62 -20.84 -10.35
N GLU A 34 42.99 -20.96 -11.52
CA GLU A 34 43.58 -21.61 -12.69
C GLU A 34 44.70 -20.75 -13.30
N LEU A 35 44.47 -19.44 -13.48
CA LEU A 35 45.48 -18.50 -14.01
C LEU A 35 46.75 -18.45 -13.13
N VAL A 36 46.58 -18.47 -11.80
CA VAL A 36 47.67 -18.48 -10.80
C VAL A 36 48.32 -19.88 -10.65
N LYS A 37 47.74 -20.93 -11.23
CA LYS A 37 48.28 -22.31 -11.31
C LYS A 37 48.61 -22.93 -9.95
N VAL A 38 47.68 -22.78 -9.01
CA VAL A 38 47.85 -23.18 -7.60
C VAL A 38 47.79 -24.71 -7.42
N ASN A 39 48.96 -25.34 -7.45
CA ASN A 39 49.14 -26.79 -7.27
C ASN A 39 48.66 -27.32 -5.89
N LYS A 40 48.30 -28.61 -5.84
CA LYS A 40 47.75 -29.33 -4.65
C LYS A 40 48.65 -29.37 -3.39
N ARG A 41 49.86 -28.79 -3.43
CA ARG A 41 50.79 -28.66 -2.29
C ARG A 41 51.43 -27.26 -2.27
N HIS A 42 50.60 -26.23 -2.35
CA HIS A 42 51.02 -24.84 -2.24
C HIS A 42 51.19 -24.43 -0.76
N GLN A 43 52.04 -23.43 -0.46
CA GLN A 43 52.25 -22.99 0.93
C GLN A 43 51.24 -21.93 1.41
N GLY A 44 50.62 -21.19 0.48
CA GLY A 44 49.62 -20.16 0.82
C GLY A 44 48.18 -20.68 1.00
N VAL A 45 47.85 -21.85 0.47
CA VAL A 45 46.49 -22.43 0.52
C VAL A 45 46.54 -23.97 0.57
N THR A 46 45.49 -24.59 1.11
CA THR A 46 45.28 -26.04 1.03
C THR A 46 43.98 -26.39 0.31
N LEU A 47 44.02 -27.45 -0.50
CA LEU A 47 42.83 -27.97 -1.19
C LEU A 47 41.89 -28.62 -0.17
N VAL A 48 40.60 -28.30 -0.23
CA VAL A 48 39.52 -28.84 0.62
C VAL A 48 38.31 -29.22 -0.24
N LYS A 49 37.31 -29.89 0.35
CA LYS A 49 36.02 -30.12 -0.32
C LYS A 49 35.21 -28.81 -0.36
N GLY A 50 34.74 -28.44 -1.54
CA GLY A 50 33.95 -27.23 -1.78
C GLY A 50 32.44 -27.39 -1.54
N ALA A 51 31.69 -26.34 -1.88
CA ALA A 51 30.25 -26.41 -2.10
C ALA A 51 29.95 -27.09 -3.46
N ASP A 52 30.67 -26.67 -4.51
CA ASP A 52 30.68 -27.34 -5.81
C ASP A 52 31.54 -28.62 -5.71
N PRO A 53 31.00 -29.83 -5.98
CA PRO A 53 31.76 -31.08 -5.92
C PRO A 53 32.75 -31.29 -7.06
N TYR A 54 32.60 -30.55 -8.16
CA TYR A 54 33.32 -30.77 -9.42
C TYR A 54 34.50 -29.79 -9.62
N SER A 55 34.60 -28.75 -8.80
CA SER A 55 35.69 -27.77 -8.85
C SER A 55 36.57 -27.76 -7.57
N PRO A 56 37.82 -27.28 -7.65
CA PRO A 56 38.71 -27.21 -6.49
C PRO A 56 38.37 -26.03 -5.57
N ALA A 57 38.20 -26.31 -4.27
CA ALA A 57 38.09 -25.29 -3.23
C ALA A 57 39.40 -25.15 -2.44
N TYR A 58 39.80 -23.90 -2.16
CA TYR A 58 41.08 -23.56 -1.55
C TYR A 58 40.87 -22.85 -0.21
N LYS A 59 41.27 -23.49 0.89
CA LYS A 59 41.35 -22.87 2.20
C LYS A 59 42.57 -21.95 2.24
N VAL A 60 42.37 -20.67 2.54
CA VAL A 60 43.45 -19.70 2.64
C VAL A 60 44.20 -19.91 3.96
N LEU A 61 45.52 -20.11 3.88
CA LEU A 61 46.41 -20.19 5.04
C LEU A 61 47.26 -18.92 5.17
N ASN A 62 47.80 -18.42 4.06
CA ASN A 62 48.48 -17.14 3.98
C ASN A 62 48.39 -16.57 2.55
N ALA A 63 47.59 -15.52 2.39
CA ALA A 63 47.34 -14.89 1.09
C ALA A 63 48.55 -14.13 0.51
N ASP A 64 49.56 -13.79 1.33
CA ASP A 64 50.80 -13.16 0.84
C ASP A 64 51.62 -14.15 -0.01
N LEU A 65 51.54 -15.45 0.29
CA LEU A 65 52.24 -16.50 -0.43
C LEU A 65 51.54 -16.91 -1.75
N ILE A 66 50.28 -16.53 -1.95
CA ILE A 66 49.57 -16.76 -3.23
C ILE A 66 50.23 -15.89 -4.32
N PRO A 67 50.65 -16.43 -5.47
CA PRO A 67 51.20 -15.61 -6.54
C PRO A 67 50.16 -14.61 -7.08
N PRO A 68 50.58 -13.46 -7.64
CA PRO A 68 49.67 -12.64 -8.42
C PRO A 68 49.22 -13.37 -9.70
N VAL A 69 48.11 -12.91 -10.27
CA VAL A 69 47.70 -13.31 -11.63
C VAL A 69 48.81 -12.93 -12.62
N PRO A 70 49.17 -13.79 -13.60
CA PRO A 70 50.21 -13.46 -14.58
C PRO A 70 49.89 -12.17 -15.35
N GLU A 71 50.89 -11.32 -15.56
CA GLU A 71 50.75 -9.97 -16.16
C GLU A 71 50.02 -9.98 -17.52
N ILE A 72 50.27 -10.98 -18.36
CA ILE A 72 49.58 -11.18 -19.64
C ILE A 72 48.07 -11.38 -19.39
N SER A 73 47.71 -12.41 -18.61
CA SER A 73 46.31 -12.72 -18.29
C SER A 73 45.58 -11.66 -17.47
N PHE A 74 46.32 -10.79 -16.76
CA PHE A 74 45.76 -9.62 -16.13
C PHE A 74 45.48 -8.50 -17.15
N ARG A 75 46.37 -8.26 -18.13
CA ARG A 75 46.08 -7.34 -19.24
C ARG A 75 44.92 -7.83 -20.10
N ASP A 76 44.89 -9.13 -20.45
CA ASP A 76 43.79 -9.74 -21.21
C ASP A 76 42.43 -9.53 -20.50
N LEU A 77 42.39 -9.64 -19.16
CA LEU A 77 41.21 -9.38 -18.35
C LEU A 77 40.82 -7.89 -18.34
N ILE A 78 41.80 -6.99 -18.21
CA ILE A 78 41.58 -5.53 -18.27
C ILE A 78 41.01 -5.13 -19.65
N ASP A 79 41.54 -5.69 -20.74
CA ASP A 79 41.07 -5.44 -22.10
C ASP A 79 39.61 -5.90 -22.29
N SER A 80 39.20 -7.03 -21.66
CA SER A 80 37.80 -7.47 -21.60
C SER A 80 36.90 -6.52 -20.79
N VAL A 81 37.36 -6.01 -19.64
CA VAL A 81 36.63 -4.99 -18.85
C VAL A 81 36.46 -3.68 -19.64
N GLN A 82 37.45 -3.29 -20.45
CA GLN A 82 37.35 -2.13 -21.34
C GLN A 82 36.35 -2.36 -22.49
N ALA A 83 36.32 -3.56 -23.05
CA ALA A 83 35.42 -3.91 -24.16
C ALA A 83 33.94 -3.93 -23.73
N GLU A 84 33.63 -4.56 -22.58
CA GLU A 84 32.24 -4.68 -22.08
C GLU A 84 31.81 -3.58 -21.10
N ARG A 85 32.74 -2.68 -20.76
CA ARG A 85 32.58 -1.60 -19.76
C ARG A 85 32.08 -2.09 -18.40
N GLY A 86 32.51 -3.29 -18.01
CA GLY A 86 31.95 -4.00 -16.88
C GLY A 86 32.51 -5.40 -16.74
N PHE A 87 31.99 -6.15 -15.76
CA PHE A 87 32.21 -7.58 -15.59
C PHE A 87 31.14 -8.21 -14.70
N LEU A 88 30.94 -9.52 -14.87
CA LEU A 88 30.26 -10.38 -13.90
C LEU A 88 31.30 -11.12 -13.07
N LEU A 89 31.38 -10.85 -11.76
CA LEU A 89 32.25 -11.56 -10.83
C LEU A 89 31.43 -12.62 -10.06
N LEU A 90 31.77 -13.89 -10.26
CA LEU A 90 31.24 -15.02 -9.50
C LEU A 90 32.24 -15.43 -8.42
N VAL A 91 31.74 -15.67 -7.20
CA VAL A 91 32.56 -16.20 -6.09
C VAL A 91 31.74 -17.13 -5.20
N ASN A 92 32.22 -18.36 -4.99
CA ASN A 92 31.74 -19.25 -3.93
C ASN A 92 32.72 -19.20 -2.76
N PHE A 93 32.26 -18.88 -1.54
CA PHE A 93 33.17 -18.80 -0.39
C PHE A 93 32.53 -19.14 0.95
N LYS A 94 33.38 -19.52 1.91
CA LYS A 94 33.04 -19.81 3.31
C LYS A 94 33.98 -19.04 4.22
N GLN A 95 33.58 -17.83 4.60
CA GLN A 95 34.34 -16.90 5.45
C GLN A 95 34.00 -17.09 6.93
N PHE A 96 34.97 -16.90 7.83
CA PHE A 96 34.74 -17.10 9.27
C PHE A 96 33.86 -16.00 9.89
N LYS A 97 33.05 -16.38 10.89
CA LYS A 97 32.08 -15.52 11.59
C LYS A 97 32.69 -14.17 12.01
N LYS A 98 32.01 -13.07 11.65
CA LYS A 98 32.35 -11.68 11.99
C LYS A 98 33.77 -11.21 11.60
N THR A 99 34.39 -11.82 10.58
CA THR A 99 35.68 -11.38 10.02
C THR A 99 35.53 -10.43 8.83
N ARG A 100 36.51 -9.55 8.60
CA ARG A 100 36.64 -8.70 7.40
C ARG A 100 37.81 -9.20 6.55
N GLY A 101 37.63 -9.31 5.23
CA GLY A 101 38.68 -9.79 4.34
C GLY A 101 38.41 -9.52 2.86
N SER A 102 39.45 -9.14 2.13
CA SER A 102 39.41 -8.92 0.68
C SER A 102 39.33 -10.25 -0.08
N LEU A 103 38.32 -10.36 -0.96
CA LEU A 103 38.17 -11.46 -1.91
C LEU A 103 39.23 -11.35 -3.03
N LEU A 104 39.42 -10.14 -3.55
CA LEU A 104 40.45 -9.80 -4.54
C LEU A 104 40.88 -8.33 -4.48
N THR A 105 42.12 -8.06 -4.90
CA THR A 105 42.76 -6.74 -4.86
C THR A 105 43.64 -6.52 -6.08
N VAL A 106 43.50 -5.39 -6.75
CA VAL A 106 44.45 -4.84 -7.72
C VAL A 106 45.40 -3.90 -6.95
N GLU A 107 46.57 -4.40 -6.56
CA GLU A 107 47.58 -3.63 -5.81
C GLU A 107 48.64 -3.03 -6.73
N LYS A 108 49.07 -1.80 -6.46
CA LYS A 108 50.15 -1.16 -7.23
C LYS A 108 51.49 -1.86 -7.00
N ASN A 109 52.30 -1.97 -8.05
CA ASN A 109 53.60 -2.62 -8.01
C ASN A 109 54.65 -1.89 -7.15
N ASP A 110 54.43 -0.59 -6.87
CA ASP A 110 55.23 0.21 -5.94
C ASP A 110 54.83 0.04 -4.45
N GLY A 111 53.71 -0.64 -4.17
CA GLY A 111 53.17 -0.83 -2.82
C GLY A 111 52.40 0.36 -2.25
N SER A 112 52.06 1.39 -3.05
CA SER A 112 51.40 2.62 -2.57
C SER A 112 49.89 2.50 -2.30
N GLY A 113 49.29 1.32 -2.51
CA GLY A 113 47.90 1.02 -2.14
C GLY A 113 47.11 0.23 -3.20
N PRO A 114 45.79 0.01 -2.97
CA PRO A 114 44.89 -0.59 -3.95
C PRO A 114 44.45 0.43 -5.01
N ILE A 115 44.29 -0.03 -6.25
CA ILE A 115 43.52 0.67 -7.28
C ILE A 115 42.05 0.25 -7.22
N PHE A 116 41.81 -1.04 -6.98
CA PHE A 116 40.49 -1.65 -6.87
C PHE A 116 40.57 -2.85 -5.90
N GLU A 117 39.62 -3.00 -4.99
CA GLU A 117 39.60 -4.04 -3.96
C GLU A 117 38.15 -4.37 -3.56
N ILE A 118 37.81 -5.66 -3.40
CA ILE A 118 36.46 -6.11 -3.03
C ILE A 118 36.54 -6.81 -1.67
N ILE A 119 35.89 -6.26 -0.65
CA ILE A 119 36.03 -6.68 0.75
C ILE A 119 34.70 -7.17 1.31
N SER A 120 34.65 -8.44 1.71
CA SER A 120 33.53 -8.97 2.48
C SER A 120 33.74 -8.63 3.96
N ASN A 121 32.86 -7.78 4.51
CA ASN A 121 33.04 -7.10 5.77
C ASN A 121 32.05 -7.54 6.83
N GLY A 122 32.27 -8.74 7.38
CA GLY A 122 31.42 -9.38 8.39
C GLY A 122 31.24 -8.65 9.72
N LYS A 123 31.82 -7.46 9.90
CA LYS A 123 31.56 -6.60 11.06
C LYS A 123 30.50 -5.53 10.80
N ALA A 124 30.41 -5.06 9.57
CA ALA A 124 29.37 -4.12 9.11
C ALA A 124 28.25 -4.83 8.31
N GLN A 125 28.40 -6.15 8.08
CA GLN A 125 27.55 -6.96 7.19
C GLN A 125 27.58 -6.56 5.70
N THR A 126 28.46 -5.63 5.33
CA THR A 126 28.60 -5.09 3.97
C THR A 126 29.48 -5.92 3.04
N LEU A 127 29.30 -5.71 1.73
CA LEU A 127 30.35 -5.91 0.72
C LEU A 127 30.89 -4.54 0.29
N ASP A 128 32.13 -4.22 0.67
CA ASP A 128 32.78 -2.95 0.32
C ASP A 128 33.48 -3.09 -1.05
N VAL A 129 33.05 -2.34 -2.06
CA VAL A 129 33.77 -2.12 -3.33
C VAL A 129 34.61 -0.85 -3.19
N VAL A 130 35.93 -1.03 -3.11
CA VAL A 130 36.89 0.03 -2.79
C VAL A 130 37.73 0.34 -4.02
N TYR A 131 37.87 1.62 -4.39
CA TYR A 131 38.64 2.02 -5.57
C TYR A 131 39.30 3.40 -5.43
N SER A 132 40.33 3.66 -6.23
CA SER A 132 41.14 4.89 -6.15
C SER A 132 40.93 5.81 -7.36
N THR A 133 40.50 7.05 -7.12
CA THR A 133 40.35 8.11 -8.13
C THR A 133 41.37 9.23 -7.90
N GLY A 134 42.45 9.22 -8.69
CA GLY A 134 43.57 10.15 -8.54
C GLY A 134 44.27 9.97 -7.18
N ASN A 135 44.12 10.97 -6.29
CA ASN A 135 44.72 10.99 -4.95
C ASN A 135 43.70 10.68 -3.82
N LYS A 136 42.47 10.25 -4.15
CA LYS A 136 41.47 9.82 -3.17
C LYS A 136 41.12 8.34 -3.34
N GLN A 137 40.80 7.70 -2.23
CA GLN A 137 40.24 6.35 -2.17
C GLN A 137 38.76 6.48 -1.82
N GLN A 138 37.90 5.86 -2.61
CA GLN A 138 36.45 5.81 -2.43
C GLN A 138 36.02 4.40 -2.03
N VAL A 139 34.88 4.33 -1.35
CA VAL A 139 34.27 3.09 -0.85
C VAL A 139 32.79 3.13 -1.17
N VAL A 140 32.31 2.13 -1.90
CA VAL A 140 30.88 1.86 -2.11
C VAL A 140 30.57 0.60 -1.31
N SER A 141 29.94 0.77 -0.15
CA SER A 141 29.50 -0.33 0.70
C SER A 141 28.09 -0.74 0.31
N ILE A 142 27.95 -1.99 -0.14
CA ILE A 142 26.66 -2.63 -0.36
C ILE A 142 26.24 -3.22 0.99
N GLU A 143 25.21 -2.66 1.60
CA GLU A 143 24.68 -3.03 2.91
C GLU A 143 23.87 -4.35 2.84
N ASP A 144 23.56 -4.94 4.00
CA ASP A 144 22.76 -6.15 4.20
C ASP A 144 23.16 -7.43 3.44
N ALA A 145 24.43 -7.51 3.01
CA ALA A 145 24.95 -8.62 2.22
C ALA A 145 25.17 -9.93 2.99
N ASP A 146 25.27 -9.89 4.34
CA ASP A 146 25.50 -11.03 5.25
C ASP A 146 26.49 -12.10 4.70
N LEU A 147 27.71 -11.70 4.37
CA LEU A 147 28.62 -12.59 3.64
C LEU A 147 29.53 -13.46 4.53
N ALA A 148 29.60 -13.15 5.83
CA ALA A 148 30.58 -13.74 6.74
C ALA A 148 29.95 -14.60 7.84
N THR A 149 28.95 -15.43 7.50
CA THR A 149 28.19 -16.27 8.45
C THR A 149 28.94 -17.49 8.98
N GLY A 150 30.07 -17.88 8.39
CA GLY A 150 30.65 -19.21 8.61
C GLY A 150 29.98 -20.33 7.80
N HIS A 151 29.02 -20.02 6.93
CA HIS A 151 28.41 -20.96 5.96
C HIS A 151 28.94 -20.68 4.55
N TRP A 152 28.57 -21.49 3.55
CA TRP A 152 28.90 -21.20 2.15
C TRP A 152 27.93 -20.15 1.59
N LYS A 153 28.47 -19.06 1.03
CA LYS A 153 27.73 -18.04 0.26
C LYS A 153 28.22 -18.08 -1.20
N ASN A 154 27.31 -17.83 -2.13
CA ASN A 154 27.54 -17.84 -3.59
C ASN A 154 27.09 -16.50 -4.15
N ILE A 155 28.04 -15.63 -4.49
CA ILE A 155 27.71 -14.27 -4.95
C ILE A 155 27.84 -14.13 -6.48
N THR A 156 26.97 -13.30 -7.05
CA THR A 156 27.22 -12.61 -8.33
C THR A 156 27.34 -11.13 -8.02
N LEU A 157 28.51 -10.53 -8.23
CA LEU A 157 28.66 -9.08 -8.26
C LEU A 157 28.75 -8.65 -9.71
N PHE A 158 27.75 -7.90 -10.18
CA PHE A 158 27.72 -7.32 -11.51
C PHE A 158 28.13 -5.86 -11.41
N ILE A 159 29.20 -5.46 -12.12
CA ILE A 159 29.58 -4.04 -12.24
C ILE A 159 29.54 -3.68 -13.72
N GLN A 160 28.77 -2.66 -14.08
CA GLN A 160 28.69 -2.15 -15.46
C GLN A 160 28.51 -0.64 -15.49
N GLU A 161 29.33 0.02 -16.31
CA GLU A 161 29.57 1.46 -16.24
C GLU A 161 29.86 1.87 -14.79
N ASP A 162 29.03 2.71 -14.19
CA ASP A 162 29.09 3.24 -12.84
C ASP A 162 28.18 2.52 -11.83
N ARG A 163 27.52 1.40 -12.20
CA ARG A 163 26.60 0.69 -11.30
C ARG A 163 27.18 -0.64 -10.84
N ALA A 164 27.07 -0.92 -9.53
CA ALA A 164 27.38 -2.19 -8.91
C ALA A 164 26.09 -2.81 -8.33
N GLN A 165 25.76 -4.05 -8.74
CA GLN A 165 24.62 -4.82 -8.25
C GLN A 165 25.12 -6.11 -7.62
N LEU A 166 24.72 -6.40 -6.38
CA LEU A 166 25.09 -7.63 -5.68
C LEU A 166 23.91 -8.59 -5.58
N PHE A 167 24.16 -9.84 -5.92
CA PHE A 167 23.25 -10.95 -5.69
C PHE A 167 23.89 -12.00 -4.79
N VAL A 168 23.11 -12.56 -3.87
CA VAL A 168 23.49 -13.72 -3.05
C VAL A 168 22.55 -14.88 -3.39
N GLY A 169 23.11 -15.97 -3.91
CA GLY A 169 22.32 -17.05 -4.50
C GLY A 169 21.58 -16.58 -5.75
N CYS A 170 20.27 -16.33 -5.60
CA CYS A 170 19.33 -15.82 -6.60
C CYS A 170 18.70 -14.47 -6.24
N GLU A 171 18.97 -13.95 -5.04
CA GLU A 171 18.35 -12.75 -4.48
C GLU A 171 19.20 -11.51 -4.81
N GLU A 172 18.58 -10.42 -5.27
CA GLU A 172 19.25 -9.13 -5.44
C GLU A 172 19.25 -8.40 -4.10
N ILE A 173 20.44 -8.09 -3.56
CA ILE A 173 20.58 -7.44 -2.25
C ILE A 173 20.41 -5.92 -2.40
N ASN A 174 21.20 -5.30 -3.29
CA ASN A 174 21.12 -3.85 -3.53
C ASN A 174 21.83 -3.44 -4.83
N ILE A 175 21.51 -2.22 -5.27
CA ILE A 175 22.16 -1.49 -6.36
C ILE A 175 22.88 -0.28 -5.77
N SER A 176 24.14 -0.07 -6.13
CA SER A 176 24.91 1.10 -5.68
C SER A 176 25.64 1.77 -6.84
N GLU A 177 25.65 3.11 -6.85
CA GLU A 177 26.32 3.94 -7.86
C GLU A 177 27.74 4.31 -7.41
N MET A 178 28.70 4.14 -8.31
CA MET A 178 30.11 4.53 -8.17
C MET A 178 30.32 5.93 -8.78
N GLU A 179 31.13 6.78 -8.14
CA GLU A 179 31.45 8.13 -8.66
C GLU A 179 32.04 8.15 -10.09
N VAL A 180 32.64 7.05 -10.53
CA VAL A 180 33.19 6.89 -11.88
C VAL A 180 32.93 5.49 -12.42
N PRO A 181 32.70 5.35 -13.73
CA PRO A 181 32.60 4.03 -14.37
C PRO A 181 33.85 3.16 -14.18
N ILE A 182 33.65 1.85 -14.01
CA ILE A 182 34.69 0.86 -13.69
C ILE A 182 35.85 0.84 -14.71
N GLN A 183 35.57 1.07 -15.99
CA GLN A 183 36.58 1.16 -17.04
C GLN A 183 37.43 2.45 -16.99
N LYS A 184 37.08 3.44 -16.14
CA LYS A 184 37.96 4.56 -15.77
C LYS A 184 38.82 4.27 -14.53
N VAL A 185 38.45 3.25 -13.73
CA VAL A 185 39.26 2.74 -12.60
C VAL A 185 40.30 1.74 -13.10
N LEU A 186 39.88 0.82 -13.96
CA LEU A 186 40.68 -0.30 -14.48
C LEU A 186 41.11 -0.06 -15.93
N THR A 187 41.87 1.03 -16.17
CA THR A 187 42.37 1.39 -17.51
C THR A 187 43.48 0.45 -17.99
N HIS A 188 43.78 0.40 -19.30
CA HIS A 188 44.90 -0.39 -19.82
C HIS A 188 46.25 -0.05 -19.15
N GLU A 189 46.45 1.21 -18.72
CA GLU A 189 47.65 1.66 -17.99
C GLU A 189 47.80 0.97 -16.61
N VAL A 190 46.70 0.54 -15.99
CA VAL A 190 46.71 -0.19 -14.70
C VAL A 190 47.41 -1.55 -14.84
N ALA A 191 47.32 -2.21 -16.00
CA ALA A 191 47.98 -3.48 -16.26
C ALA A 191 49.52 -3.39 -16.23
N ASP A 192 50.08 -2.19 -16.44
CA ASP A 192 51.54 -1.96 -16.42
C ASP A 192 52.06 -1.58 -15.02
N ILE A 193 51.22 -0.96 -14.18
CA ILE A 193 51.62 -0.39 -12.87
C ILE A 193 51.09 -1.17 -11.65
N ALA A 194 50.24 -2.17 -11.85
CA ALA A 194 49.59 -2.93 -10.78
C ALA A 194 49.48 -4.43 -11.09
N ARG A 195 49.01 -5.21 -10.11
CA ARG A 195 48.81 -6.66 -10.22
C ARG A 195 47.60 -7.13 -9.42
N LEU A 196 46.85 -8.08 -9.99
CA LEU A 196 45.71 -8.72 -9.34
C LEU A 196 46.16 -9.83 -8.36
N ARG A 197 45.61 -9.79 -7.14
CA ARG A 197 45.84 -10.71 -6.02
C ARG A 197 44.51 -11.30 -5.55
N ILE A 198 44.52 -12.57 -5.15
CA ILE A 198 43.37 -13.30 -4.58
C ILE A 198 43.51 -13.36 -3.06
N GLY A 199 42.44 -13.10 -2.31
CA GLY A 199 42.36 -13.30 -0.85
C GLY A 199 43.26 -12.39 0.00
N LYS A 200 43.97 -11.43 -0.60
CA LYS A 200 44.96 -10.55 0.04
C LYS A 200 44.55 -9.09 -0.12
N GLY A 201 44.06 -8.47 0.96
CA GLY A 201 43.79 -7.03 0.98
C GLY A 201 45.07 -6.18 0.96
N ALA A 202 44.95 -4.91 0.58
CA ALA A 202 46.11 -4.03 0.45
C ALA A 202 46.69 -3.55 1.79
N VAL A 203 45.91 -3.59 2.89
CA VAL A 203 46.33 -3.12 4.23
C VAL A 203 46.52 -4.27 5.22
N LYS A 204 45.43 -4.81 5.79
CA LYS A 204 45.48 -5.96 6.73
C LYS A 204 44.41 -7.01 6.48
N ASP A 205 43.48 -6.74 5.56
CA ASP A 205 42.24 -7.48 5.33
C ASP A 205 42.49 -8.76 4.51
N ARG A 206 43.26 -9.68 5.08
CA ARG A 206 43.50 -11.03 4.54
C ARG A 206 42.23 -11.87 4.70
N PHE A 207 41.83 -12.56 3.64
CA PHE A 207 40.66 -13.43 3.68
C PHE A 207 40.86 -14.63 4.62
N MET A 208 39.93 -14.81 5.56
CA MET A 208 39.95 -15.90 6.55
C MET A 208 38.81 -16.89 6.25
N GLY A 209 39.10 -17.92 5.45
CA GLY A 209 38.09 -18.88 5.04
C GLY A 209 38.52 -19.81 3.90
N VAL A 210 37.53 -20.28 3.13
CA VAL A 210 37.68 -21.06 1.90
C VAL A 210 37.13 -20.26 0.70
N LEU A 211 37.86 -20.25 -0.41
CA LEU A 211 37.44 -19.68 -1.70
C LEU A 211 37.29 -20.80 -2.75
N GLN A 212 36.34 -20.65 -3.66
CA GLN A 212 36.05 -21.57 -4.77
C GLN A 212 35.44 -20.78 -5.94
N ASN A 213 35.69 -21.20 -7.19
CA ASN A 213 35.11 -20.59 -8.41
C ASN A 213 35.21 -19.05 -8.47
N VAL A 214 36.37 -18.46 -8.14
CA VAL A 214 36.61 -17.00 -8.23
C VAL A 214 36.80 -16.64 -9.71
N ARG A 215 35.75 -16.15 -10.37
CA ARG A 215 35.69 -16.02 -11.84
C ARG A 215 35.18 -14.66 -12.28
N PHE A 216 35.92 -13.99 -13.14
CA PHE A 216 35.35 -12.95 -14.00
C PHE A 216 34.74 -13.61 -15.23
N VAL A 217 33.55 -13.15 -15.63
CA VAL A 217 32.78 -13.65 -16.76
C VAL A 217 32.35 -12.47 -17.63
N PHE A 218 32.47 -12.67 -18.94
CA PHE A 218 32.20 -11.72 -20.02
C PHE A 218 31.33 -12.40 -21.09
N GLY A 219 30.75 -11.64 -22.02
CA GLY A 219 30.00 -12.16 -23.16
C GLY A 219 28.63 -12.76 -22.82
N THR A 220 28.10 -12.51 -21.62
CA THR A 220 26.82 -13.06 -21.14
C THR A 220 26.04 -12.05 -20.30
N THR A 221 24.72 -12.25 -20.15
CA THR A 221 23.87 -11.35 -19.36
C THR A 221 23.70 -11.82 -17.92
N LEU A 222 23.41 -10.88 -17.03
CA LEU A 222 23.01 -11.15 -15.64
C LEU A 222 21.85 -12.15 -15.58
N GLU A 223 20.82 -11.95 -16.40
CA GLU A 223 19.67 -12.83 -16.54
C GLU A 223 20.05 -14.27 -16.92
N ALA A 224 21.01 -14.44 -17.85
CA ALA A 224 21.49 -15.76 -18.26
C ALA A 224 22.27 -16.45 -17.13
N ILE A 225 23.06 -15.71 -16.36
CA ILE A 225 23.72 -16.23 -15.14
C ILE A 225 22.69 -16.66 -14.10
N MET A 226 21.65 -15.87 -13.84
CA MET A 226 20.62 -16.21 -12.86
C MET A 226 19.79 -17.42 -13.32
N ARG A 227 19.38 -17.47 -14.59
CA ARG A 227 18.72 -18.65 -15.17
C ARG A 227 19.57 -19.91 -15.04
N ASN A 228 20.89 -19.81 -15.29
CA ASN A 228 21.83 -20.92 -15.14
C ASN A 228 22.11 -21.30 -13.67
N LYS A 229 21.87 -20.39 -12.71
CA LYS A 229 21.83 -20.69 -11.26
C LYS A 229 20.50 -21.32 -10.81
N GLY A 230 19.50 -21.44 -11.69
CA GLY A 230 18.18 -21.98 -11.39
C GLY A 230 17.13 -20.93 -10.96
N CYS A 231 17.49 -19.65 -10.99
CA CYS A 231 16.59 -18.56 -10.60
C CYS A 231 15.54 -18.31 -11.69
N GLN A 232 14.25 -18.29 -11.33
CA GLN A 232 13.18 -17.97 -12.27
C GLN A 232 13.07 -16.44 -12.49
N SER A 233 12.89 -16.04 -13.74
CA SER A 233 12.82 -14.63 -14.13
C SER A 233 11.37 -14.11 -14.14
N SER A 234 11.00 -13.35 -13.11
CA SER A 234 9.69 -12.71 -12.98
C SER A 234 9.51 -11.54 -13.95
N ALA A 235 9.06 -11.81 -15.17
CA ALA A 235 8.64 -10.79 -16.13
C ALA A 235 7.55 -11.33 -17.09
N THR A 236 6.57 -10.47 -17.40
CA THR A 236 5.46 -10.61 -18.36
C THR A 236 4.39 -11.68 -18.10
N LEU A 237 3.13 -11.22 -18.03
CA LEU A 237 1.95 -12.05 -18.22
C LEU A 237 1.74 -12.33 -19.71
N THR A 238 1.35 -13.56 -20.05
CA THR A 238 0.22 -13.87 -20.95
C THR A 238 -0.07 -15.36 -20.78
N ASP A 239 -1.23 -15.70 -20.23
CA ASP A 239 -1.68 -17.09 -20.18
C ASP A 239 -3.08 -17.21 -20.78
N VAL A 240 -3.25 -18.15 -21.70
CA VAL A 240 -4.52 -18.42 -22.39
C VAL A 240 -4.62 -19.94 -22.60
N MET A 241 -5.64 -20.52 -21.97
CA MET A 241 -6.08 -21.93 -22.09
C MET A 241 -6.08 -22.40 -23.57
N THR A 242 -5.72 -23.62 -23.98
CA THR A 242 -5.42 -24.91 -23.30
C THR A 242 -4.68 -25.85 -24.33
N LEU A 243 -4.43 -27.17 -24.23
CA LEU A 243 -4.95 -28.31 -23.42
C LEU A 243 -3.95 -29.51 -23.47
N ASP A 244 -4.21 -30.52 -22.62
CA ASP A 244 -3.83 -31.95 -22.72
C ASP A 244 -2.41 -32.50 -22.42
N ASN A 245 -2.46 -33.70 -21.82
CA ASN A 245 -1.42 -34.57 -21.24
C ASN A 245 -0.95 -35.66 -22.25
N PRO A 246 -0.03 -36.60 -21.90
CA PRO A 246 1.18 -36.55 -21.05
C PRO A 246 2.41 -37.21 -21.78
N VAL A 247 3.51 -37.53 -21.06
CA VAL A 247 4.29 -38.82 -21.10
C VAL A 247 5.77 -38.65 -20.66
N ASN A 248 6.24 -39.57 -19.80
CA ASN A 248 7.62 -39.97 -19.46
C ASN A 248 8.75 -38.91 -19.40
N GLY A 249 9.30 -38.69 -18.20
CA GLY A 249 10.53 -37.93 -18.02
C GLY A 249 11.83 -38.76 -18.11
N THR A 250 12.94 -38.06 -18.32
CA THR A 250 14.31 -38.46 -17.95
C THR A 250 15.11 -37.22 -17.56
N SER A 251 15.92 -37.30 -16.52
CA SER A 251 16.93 -36.27 -16.22
C SER A 251 18.25 -36.61 -16.90
N PRO A 252 18.85 -35.68 -17.67
CA PRO A 252 20.28 -35.72 -17.90
C PRO A 252 20.99 -34.38 -17.63
N ALA A 253 22.01 -34.50 -16.77
CA ALA A 253 23.27 -33.75 -16.70
C ALA A 253 23.49 -32.48 -17.55
N ILE A 254 24.08 -31.48 -16.88
CA ILE A 254 24.84 -30.37 -17.47
C ILE A 254 25.85 -30.89 -18.51
N ARG A 255 25.76 -30.41 -19.75
CA ARG A 255 26.96 -30.05 -20.53
C ARG A 255 26.70 -28.98 -21.57
N THR A 256 27.73 -28.16 -21.76
CA THR A 256 27.85 -27.11 -22.77
C THR A 256 27.94 -27.68 -24.18
N ASP A 257 27.31 -27.01 -25.14
CA ASP A 257 27.94 -26.61 -26.41
C ASP A 257 27.02 -25.61 -27.13
N TYR A 258 27.57 -24.50 -27.62
CA TYR A 258 26.80 -23.44 -28.29
C TYR A 258 27.46 -23.08 -29.64
N THR A 259 26.98 -23.68 -30.72
CA THR A 259 27.31 -23.26 -32.09
C THR A 259 26.04 -22.93 -32.85
N GLY A 260 25.85 -21.64 -33.14
CA GLY A 260 24.57 -21.12 -33.63
C GLY A 260 24.36 -21.31 -35.13
N HIS A 261 23.08 -21.28 -35.54
CA HIS A 261 22.69 -21.10 -36.94
C HIS A 261 21.79 -19.87 -37.07
N LYS A 262 22.10 -19.02 -38.05
CA LYS A 262 21.30 -17.82 -38.37
C LYS A 262 19.98 -18.24 -39.04
N THR A 263 18.88 -17.71 -38.54
CA THR A 263 17.66 -17.49 -39.34
C THR A 263 17.30 -16.01 -39.30
N LYS A 264 16.64 -15.56 -40.36
CA LYS A 264 16.14 -14.19 -40.53
C LYS A 264 14.63 -14.16 -40.31
N ASP A 265 14.13 -12.96 -40.02
CA ASP A 265 12.80 -12.44 -40.37
C ASP A 265 11.58 -13.36 -40.17
N ILE A 266 10.74 -12.99 -39.20
CA ILE A 266 9.30 -12.79 -39.42
C ILE A 266 8.86 -11.59 -38.58
N GLN A 267 7.92 -10.79 -39.09
CA GLN A 267 7.56 -9.47 -38.57
C GLN A 267 6.18 -9.45 -37.89
N GLN A 268 5.97 -8.43 -37.06
CA GLN A 268 4.68 -7.81 -36.72
C GLN A 268 3.56 -8.66 -36.10
N VAL A 269 3.28 -8.39 -34.82
CA VAL A 269 2.11 -7.57 -34.47
C VAL A 269 2.61 -6.46 -33.52
N CYS A 270 2.21 -5.20 -33.74
CA CYS A 270 2.47 -4.10 -32.81
C CYS A 270 1.43 -2.99 -33.02
N GLY A 271 0.88 -2.44 -31.93
CA GLY A 271 -0.24 -1.48 -31.97
C GLY A 271 0.14 0.00 -31.76
N TYR A 272 1.36 0.28 -31.29
CA TYR A 272 1.85 1.62 -30.95
C TYR A 272 3.30 1.78 -31.44
N SER A 273 3.77 3.01 -31.67
CA SER A 273 5.15 3.23 -32.07
C SER A 273 6.09 3.29 -30.86
N CYS A 274 7.37 2.97 -31.07
CA CYS A 274 8.37 3.09 -30.02
C CYS A 274 8.62 4.56 -29.59
N GLU A 275 8.22 5.54 -30.40
CA GLU A 275 8.37 6.97 -30.07
C GLU A 275 7.27 7.43 -29.10
N ASP A 276 6.04 6.92 -29.22
CA ASP A 276 4.94 7.18 -28.29
C ASP A 276 5.26 6.66 -26.87
N ILE A 277 5.76 5.41 -26.80
CA ILE A 277 6.14 4.74 -25.55
C ILE A 277 7.35 5.45 -24.91
N ALA A 278 8.31 5.91 -25.72
CA ALA A 278 9.44 6.70 -25.23
C ALA A 278 9.02 8.07 -24.68
N SER A 279 7.93 8.66 -25.17
CA SER A 279 7.41 9.93 -24.65
C SER A 279 6.90 9.78 -23.22
N MET A 280 6.02 8.79 -22.96
CA MET A 280 5.45 8.55 -21.62
C MET A 280 6.52 8.26 -20.56
N PHE A 281 7.55 7.49 -20.93
CA PHE A 281 8.68 7.19 -20.01
C PHE A 281 9.56 8.40 -19.67
N ASN A 282 9.53 9.47 -20.46
CA ASN A 282 10.27 10.69 -20.16
C ASN A 282 9.49 11.64 -19.24
N GLU A 283 8.16 11.66 -19.31
CA GLU A 283 7.33 12.45 -18.39
C GLU A 283 7.38 11.87 -16.96
N LEU A 284 7.28 10.54 -16.82
CA LEU A 284 7.46 9.86 -15.51
C LEU A 284 8.86 10.08 -14.90
N LYS A 285 9.90 10.19 -15.72
CA LYS A 285 11.26 10.56 -15.24
C LYS A 285 11.33 11.98 -14.67
N GLY A 286 10.51 12.90 -15.15
CA GLY A 286 10.47 14.28 -14.66
C GLY A 286 10.09 14.36 -13.18
N LEU A 287 9.04 13.63 -12.78
CA LEU A 287 8.52 13.64 -11.41
C LEU A 287 9.54 13.10 -10.40
N GLY A 288 10.20 11.98 -10.73
CA GLY A 288 11.19 11.34 -9.86
C GLY A 288 12.40 12.23 -9.54
N VAL A 289 12.84 13.08 -10.49
CA VAL A 289 13.94 14.03 -10.26
C VAL A 289 13.52 15.13 -9.29
N VAL A 290 12.30 15.66 -9.41
CA VAL A 290 11.77 16.68 -8.49
C VAL A 290 11.68 16.14 -7.07
N VAL A 291 11.16 14.91 -6.89
CA VAL A 291 11.06 14.25 -5.57
C VAL A 291 12.46 14.00 -4.96
N LYS A 292 13.42 13.49 -5.74
CA LYS A 292 14.80 13.25 -5.26
C LYS A 292 15.50 14.56 -4.89
N GLN A 293 15.24 15.65 -5.62
CA GLN A 293 15.81 16.97 -5.33
C GLN A 293 15.17 17.62 -4.08
N LEU A 294 13.86 17.47 -3.88
CA LEU A 294 13.16 17.94 -2.68
C LEU A 294 13.65 17.20 -1.41
N SER A 295 13.80 15.87 -1.50
CA SER A 295 14.36 15.05 -0.41
C SER A 295 15.81 15.40 -0.07
N ASN A 296 16.64 15.72 -1.06
CA ASN A 296 18.03 16.14 -0.84
C ASN A 296 18.15 17.54 -0.21
N GLU A 297 17.32 18.51 -0.62
CA GLU A 297 17.26 19.82 0.05
C GLU A 297 16.77 19.68 1.50
N LEU A 298 15.72 18.89 1.75
CA LEU A 298 15.18 18.64 3.10
C LEU A 298 16.23 17.99 4.02
N ASN A 299 16.97 16.99 3.54
CA ASN A 299 18.05 16.35 4.28
C ASN A 299 19.26 17.28 4.54
N ARG A 300 19.55 18.24 3.64
CA ARG A 300 20.59 19.25 3.90
C ARG A 300 20.16 20.20 5.02
N VAL A 301 18.92 20.72 4.96
CA VAL A 301 18.35 21.59 6.01
C VAL A 301 18.33 20.87 7.37
N ASN A 302 17.97 19.58 7.42
CA ASN A 302 17.97 18.81 8.66
C ASN A 302 19.40 18.68 9.26
N LYS A 303 20.42 18.44 8.45
CA LYS A 303 21.82 18.39 8.91
C LYS A 303 22.37 19.76 9.34
N GLU A 304 22.00 20.84 8.68
CA GLU A 304 22.38 22.20 9.07
C GLU A 304 21.69 22.64 10.37
N SER A 305 20.41 22.27 10.57
CA SER A 305 19.65 22.53 11.80
C SER A 305 20.26 21.84 13.03
N ASN A 306 20.61 20.56 12.92
CA ASN A 306 21.24 19.80 14.02
C ASN A 306 22.64 20.32 14.42
N LEU A 307 23.36 20.96 13.49
CA LEU A 307 24.64 21.64 13.78
C LEU A 307 24.44 22.98 14.50
N LEU A 308 23.36 23.72 14.20
CA LEU A 308 23.01 24.96 14.90
C LEU A 308 22.53 24.70 16.34
N MET A 309 21.76 23.64 16.56
CA MET A 309 21.21 23.25 17.87
C MET A 309 22.31 23.15 18.95
N ASN A 310 23.45 22.53 18.61
CA ASN A 310 24.58 22.33 19.53
C ASN A 310 25.42 23.59 19.83
N GLN A 311 25.11 24.77 19.26
CA GLN A 311 25.88 26.00 19.49
C GLN A 311 25.13 27.10 20.28
N MET A 312 23.82 27.00 20.49
CA MET A 312 23.01 28.10 21.06
C MET A 312 22.37 27.79 22.41
N ASN A 313 23.18 27.76 23.47
CA ASN A 313 22.73 27.66 24.86
C ASN A 313 22.21 29.01 25.40
N ILE A 314 21.05 29.48 24.93
CA ILE A 314 20.44 30.76 25.35
C ILE A 314 18.92 30.64 25.55
N HIS A 315 18.51 30.63 26.84
CA HIS A 315 17.32 31.24 27.44
C HIS A 315 15.97 31.21 26.68
N SER A 316 14.95 30.64 27.36
CA SER A 316 13.51 30.72 27.03
C SER A 316 13.03 32.14 26.67
N ARG A 317 11.95 32.23 25.86
CA ARG A 317 11.23 33.46 25.43
C ARG A 317 11.81 34.17 24.19
N VAL A 318 11.95 33.42 23.10
CA VAL A 318 12.29 33.91 21.75
C VAL A 318 11.58 33.06 20.68
N CYS A 319 11.13 33.70 19.60
CA CYS A 319 10.58 33.08 18.39
C CYS A 319 11.55 33.21 17.21
N LEU A 320 11.48 32.31 16.24
CA LEU A 320 12.26 32.37 15.00
C LEU A 320 11.34 32.60 13.80
N HIS A 321 11.71 33.51 12.88
CA HIS A 321 10.95 33.77 11.66
C HIS A 321 11.87 34.28 10.54
N ASN A 322 11.79 33.67 9.34
CA ASN A 322 12.69 33.94 8.21
C ASN A 322 14.19 34.03 8.57
N GLY A 323 14.64 33.20 9.52
CA GLY A 323 16.03 33.17 10.01
C GLY A 323 16.42 34.30 10.98
N ILE A 324 15.47 35.18 11.35
CA ILE A 324 15.67 36.24 12.35
C ILE A 324 15.08 35.79 13.69
N VAL A 325 15.80 36.07 14.78
CA VAL A 325 15.37 35.78 16.16
C VAL A 325 14.65 37.00 16.73
N HIS A 326 13.37 36.83 17.04
CA HIS A 326 12.50 37.83 17.66
C HIS A 326 12.25 37.45 19.12
N LYS A 327 12.20 38.43 20.02
CA LYS A 327 11.94 38.19 21.45
C LYS A 327 10.45 38.06 21.72
N ASP A 328 10.11 37.41 22.82
CA ASP A 328 8.75 37.40 23.35
C ASP A 328 8.21 38.83 23.53
N THR A 329 7.04 39.11 22.96
CA THR A 329 6.40 40.42 22.72
C THR A 329 6.99 41.33 21.61
N ASP A 330 7.98 40.89 20.82
CA ASP A 330 8.33 41.62 19.58
C ASP A 330 7.20 41.46 18.53
N GLU A 331 6.88 42.55 17.82
CA GLU A 331 5.91 42.62 16.72
C GLU A 331 6.62 43.06 15.42
N TRP A 332 6.32 42.42 14.29
CA TRP A 332 6.93 42.74 12.99
C TRP A 332 5.99 42.42 11.80
N THR A 333 6.12 43.19 10.72
CA THR A 333 5.38 42.95 9.47
C THR A 333 6.19 42.10 8.50
N MET A 334 5.61 40.98 8.06
CA MET A 334 6.20 40.04 7.09
C MET A 334 6.20 40.59 5.66
N ASP A 335 5.06 41.16 5.29
CA ASP A 335 4.80 41.97 4.11
C ASP A 335 3.84 43.11 4.53
N GLY A 336 3.48 44.01 3.62
CA GLY A 336 2.57 45.13 3.90
C GLY A 336 1.13 44.72 4.31
N CYS A 337 0.83 43.43 4.41
CA CYS A 337 -0.48 42.86 4.73
C CYS A 337 -0.51 41.94 5.96
N THR A 338 0.63 41.57 6.52
CA THR A 338 0.72 40.47 7.50
C THR A 338 1.57 40.89 8.70
N GLU A 339 0.93 41.06 9.85
CA GLU A 339 1.57 41.45 11.11
C GLU A 339 1.72 40.22 12.02
N CYS A 340 2.94 39.96 12.45
CA CYS A 340 3.34 38.80 13.23
C CYS A 340 3.87 39.22 14.60
N THR A 341 3.46 38.50 15.64
CA THR A 341 3.77 38.85 17.03
C THR A 341 4.24 37.62 17.78
N CYS A 342 5.42 37.68 18.41
CA CYS A 342 5.95 36.58 19.20
C CYS A 342 5.26 36.52 20.57
N GLN A 343 4.62 35.41 20.89
CA GLN A 343 4.00 35.18 22.20
C GLN A 343 4.35 33.77 22.71
N ASN A 344 4.95 33.70 23.90
CA ASN A 344 5.34 32.46 24.57
C ASN A 344 6.20 31.51 23.70
N SER A 345 7.06 32.07 22.84
CA SER A 345 7.91 31.35 21.86
C SER A 345 7.19 30.81 20.61
N ALA A 346 5.89 31.13 20.42
CA ALA A 346 5.16 30.89 19.18
C ALA A 346 4.99 32.20 18.37
N THR A 347 5.17 32.13 17.05
CA THR A 347 4.93 33.26 16.14
C THR A 347 3.46 33.29 15.71
N VAL A 348 2.69 34.28 16.18
CA VAL A 348 1.27 34.43 15.82
C VAL A 348 1.12 35.52 14.77
N CYS A 349 0.82 35.14 13.52
CA CYS A 349 0.62 36.06 12.40
C CYS A 349 -0.86 36.32 12.11
N ARG A 350 -1.20 37.57 11.81
CA ARG A 350 -2.56 38.07 11.54
C ARG A 350 -2.58 38.73 10.17
N LYS A 351 -3.55 38.39 9.33
CA LYS A 351 -3.66 38.93 7.95
C LYS A 351 -4.71 40.04 7.90
N ILE A 352 -4.33 41.20 7.40
CA ILE A 352 -5.19 42.41 7.41
C ILE A 352 -6.36 42.20 6.44
N SER A 353 -7.59 42.35 6.96
CA SER A 353 -8.83 42.15 6.21
C SER A 353 -9.39 43.49 5.71
N CYS A 354 -9.46 43.69 4.40
CA CYS A 354 -9.89 44.96 3.79
C CYS A 354 -11.38 44.96 3.41
N PRO A 355 -12.13 46.06 3.64
CA PRO A 355 -13.54 46.17 3.26
C PRO A 355 -13.71 46.35 1.74
N LEU A 356 -14.82 45.83 1.20
CA LEU A 356 -15.17 45.92 -0.23
C LEU A 356 -15.45 47.37 -0.65
N MET A 357 -14.81 47.83 -1.74
CA MET A 357 -14.83 49.22 -2.21
C MET A 357 -14.96 49.29 -3.75
N PRO A 358 -16.00 49.93 -4.31
CA PRO A 358 -16.19 50.02 -5.75
C PRO A 358 -15.58 51.32 -6.35
N CYS A 359 -14.33 51.27 -6.84
CA CYS A 359 -13.78 52.33 -7.69
C CYS A 359 -12.92 51.75 -8.84
N ALA A 360 -13.06 52.31 -10.05
CA ALA A 360 -12.51 51.72 -11.28
C ALA A 360 -10.99 51.92 -11.48
N ASN A 361 -10.34 52.71 -10.63
CA ASN A 361 -8.89 52.88 -10.54
C ASN A 361 -8.51 52.92 -9.06
N ALA A 362 -8.65 51.78 -8.40
CA ALA A 362 -8.08 51.54 -7.08
C ALA A 362 -6.58 51.27 -7.23
N THR A 363 -5.75 51.91 -6.39
CA THR A 363 -4.32 51.59 -6.29
C THR A 363 -3.95 51.30 -4.83
N VAL A 364 -3.11 50.29 -4.66
CA VAL A 364 -2.45 49.96 -3.39
C VAL A 364 -1.06 50.62 -3.44
N PRO A 365 -0.72 51.57 -2.55
CA PRO A 365 0.64 52.09 -2.45
C PRO A 365 1.59 51.02 -1.90
N ASP A 366 2.81 50.94 -2.42
CA ASP A 366 3.82 50.00 -1.93
C ASP A 366 4.05 50.18 -0.42
N GLY A 367 3.60 49.20 0.37
CA GLY A 367 3.73 49.15 1.83
C GLY A 367 2.43 49.18 2.64
N GLU A 368 1.27 49.47 2.04
CA GLU A 368 -0.05 49.32 2.70
C GLU A 368 -0.84 48.13 2.13
N CYS A 369 -1.70 47.49 2.95
CA CYS A 369 -2.47 46.34 2.48
C CYS A 369 -3.74 46.69 1.68
N CYS A 370 -4.44 47.75 2.07
CA CYS A 370 -5.79 48.02 1.56
C CYS A 370 -5.80 49.09 0.46
N PRO A 371 -6.53 48.88 -0.65
CA PRO A 371 -6.56 49.81 -1.77
C PRO A 371 -7.20 51.16 -1.41
N ARG A 372 -6.65 52.24 -1.98
CA ARG A 372 -7.22 53.60 -1.91
C ARG A 372 -7.53 54.09 -3.34
N CYS A 373 -8.55 54.94 -3.47
CA CYS A 373 -8.87 55.61 -4.74
C CYS A 373 -8.15 56.98 -4.76
N GLY A 374 -6.97 57.06 -5.38
CA GLY A 374 -6.10 58.26 -5.34
C GLY A 374 -6.47 59.34 -6.36
N THR A 375 -6.46 60.62 -5.93
CA THR A 375 -6.69 61.80 -6.78
C THR A 375 -5.37 62.40 -7.34
N PRO A 376 -5.37 63.06 -8.51
CA PRO A 376 -4.13 63.38 -9.23
C PRO A 376 -3.61 64.82 -9.04
N SER A 377 -2.34 64.97 -8.65
CA SER A 377 -1.41 66.00 -9.19
C SER A 377 0.05 65.76 -8.77
N ASP A 378 0.97 66.37 -9.54
CA ASP A 378 2.33 66.85 -9.19
C ASP A 378 3.55 66.13 -9.83
N TYR A 379 4.15 66.83 -10.82
CA TYR A 379 5.53 66.76 -11.37
C TYR A 379 6.15 65.37 -11.67
N ALA A 380 6.41 64.93 -12.91
CA ALA A 380 6.72 65.56 -14.20
C ALA A 380 8.11 66.24 -14.31
N GLU A 381 9.14 65.44 -14.62
CA GLU A 381 10.34 65.81 -15.41
C GLU A 381 10.74 64.62 -16.34
N ASP A 382 11.68 64.85 -17.28
CA ASP A 382 12.20 63.92 -18.30
C ASP A 382 11.18 63.26 -19.27
N GLY A 383 10.95 63.92 -20.41
CA GLY A 383 10.02 63.53 -21.50
C GLY A 383 10.41 62.29 -22.34
N TRP A 384 10.89 61.22 -21.71
CA TRP A 384 10.94 59.87 -22.28
C TRP A 384 9.64 59.12 -21.97
N SER A 385 9.18 58.26 -22.89
CA SER A 385 8.17 57.24 -22.56
C SER A 385 8.74 56.22 -21.57
N PRO A 386 7.86 55.46 -20.87
CA PRO A 386 8.28 54.20 -20.25
C PRO A 386 9.01 53.29 -21.25
N TRP A 387 9.89 52.43 -20.72
CA TRP A 387 10.48 51.34 -21.51
C TRP A 387 9.42 50.29 -21.83
N SER A 388 9.52 49.67 -23.01
CA SER A 388 8.85 48.40 -23.29
C SER A 388 9.38 47.28 -22.40
N GLU A 389 8.66 46.16 -22.37
CA GLU A 389 9.22 44.91 -21.88
C GLU A 389 10.44 44.46 -22.70
N TRP A 390 11.25 43.59 -22.07
CA TRP A 390 12.41 42.97 -22.69
C TRP A 390 11.99 41.88 -23.69
N THR A 391 12.60 41.88 -24.88
CA THR A 391 12.49 40.76 -25.81
C THR A 391 13.01 39.46 -25.20
N HIS A 392 12.58 38.31 -25.70
CA HIS A 392 13.29 37.04 -25.45
C HIS A 392 14.76 37.12 -25.89
N CYS A 393 15.59 36.20 -25.40
CA CYS A 393 17.03 36.19 -25.67
C CYS A 393 17.31 35.95 -27.16
N SER A 394 18.26 36.68 -27.75
CA SER A 394 18.59 36.61 -29.18
C SER A 394 19.23 35.29 -29.65
N VAL A 395 19.42 34.33 -28.75
CA VAL A 395 19.99 33.00 -28.96
C VAL A 395 19.27 32.00 -28.04
N SER A 396 19.23 30.72 -28.43
CA SER A 396 18.71 29.63 -27.61
C SER A 396 19.76 29.01 -26.65
N CYS A 397 21.06 29.24 -26.90
CA CYS A 397 22.17 28.82 -26.05
C CYS A 397 23.30 29.87 -26.09
N GLY A 398 24.14 29.91 -25.06
CA GLY A 398 25.30 30.81 -24.95
C GLY A 398 24.93 32.27 -24.64
N ARG A 399 25.92 33.16 -24.72
CA ARG A 399 25.73 34.60 -24.49
C ARG A 399 24.94 35.23 -25.64
N GLY A 400 23.67 35.52 -25.39
CA GLY A 400 22.83 36.36 -26.24
C GLY A 400 22.63 37.75 -25.64
N ILE A 401 21.72 38.49 -26.28
CA ILE A 401 21.25 39.78 -25.78
C ILE A 401 19.71 39.84 -25.79
N GLN A 402 19.15 40.56 -24.81
CA GLN A 402 17.77 41.04 -24.81
C GLN A 402 17.77 42.54 -25.09
N GLN A 403 16.74 43.03 -25.78
CA GLN A 403 16.59 44.46 -26.06
C GLN A 403 15.22 44.96 -25.59
N ARG A 404 15.12 46.26 -25.31
CA ARG A 404 13.85 46.98 -25.08
C ARG A 404 13.95 48.42 -25.57
N GLY A 405 12.81 49.00 -25.95
CA GLY A 405 12.73 50.33 -26.57
C GLY A 405 11.94 51.34 -25.74
N ARG A 406 12.23 52.64 -25.92
CA ARG A 406 11.41 53.76 -25.46
C ARG A 406 11.45 54.90 -26.48
N SER A 407 10.38 55.67 -26.55
CA SER A 407 10.26 56.84 -27.44
C SER A 407 10.47 58.15 -26.67
N CYS A 408 11.15 59.11 -27.29
CA CYS A 408 11.24 60.50 -26.81
C CYS A 408 10.23 61.33 -27.59
N ASP A 409 9.40 62.13 -26.92
CA ASP A 409 8.48 63.04 -27.62
C ASP A 409 9.18 64.36 -27.98
N ARG A 410 9.85 64.32 -29.13
CA ARG A 410 10.90 65.28 -29.53
C ARG A 410 10.40 66.67 -29.94
N ILE A 411 9.15 67.01 -29.62
CA ILE A 411 8.53 68.30 -29.91
C ILE A 411 8.61 69.25 -28.69
N ASN A 412 8.61 68.72 -27.46
CA ASN A 412 8.60 69.52 -26.22
C ASN A 412 9.71 69.16 -25.20
N SER A 413 10.62 68.24 -25.49
CA SER A 413 11.75 67.90 -24.59
C SER A 413 12.99 67.46 -25.36
N ASN A 414 14.17 67.83 -24.83
CA ASN A 414 15.47 67.51 -25.43
C ASN A 414 16.08 66.26 -24.77
N CYS A 415 15.54 65.08 -25.09
CA CYS A 415 15.92 63.84 -24.41
C CYS A 415 17.35 63.38 -24.77
N GLU A 416 18.21 63.22 -23.76
CA GLU A 416 19.52 62.57 -23.90
C GLU A 416 19.46 61.07 -23.54
N GLY A 417 20.44 60.31 -24.05
CA GLY A 417 20.52 58.85 -23.94
C GLY A 417 19.92 58.10 -25.15
N THR A 418 20.03 56.77 -25.15
CA THR A 418 19.52 55.92 -26.24
C THR A 418 18.03 55.60 -26.09
N SER A 419 17.35 55.45 -27.23
CA SER A 419 15.97 54.95 -27.33
C SER A 419 15.86 53.42 -27.25
N VAL A 420 16.99 52.71 -27.21
CA VAL A 420 17.07 51.25 -27.06
C VAL A 420 18.06 50.93 -25.94
N GLN A 421 17.67 50.05 -25.02
CA GLN A 421 18.53 49.43 -24.03
C GLN A 421 18.80 47.98 -24.44
N THR A 422 20.03 47.51 -24.23
CA THR A 422 20.43 46.12 -24.46
C THR A 422 21.03 45.58 -23.16
N ARG A 423 20.72 44.33 -22.80
CA ARG A 423 21.41 43.59 -21.74
C ARG A 423 21.82 42.22 -22.24
N ASP A 424 22.87 41.65 -21.67
CA ASP A 424 23.22 40.25 -21.91
C ASP A 424 22.18 39.29 -21.32
N CYS A 425 22.02 38.14 -21.97
CA CYS A 425 21.31 36.99 -21.45
C CYS A 425 22.15 35.73 -21.66
N TYR A 426 22.08 34.78 -20.73
CA TYR A 426 22.89 33.57 -20.72
C TYR A 426 22.01 32.32 -20.52
N PRO A 427 21.25 31.89 -21.55
CA PRO A 427 20.91 30.47 -21.67
C PRO A 427 22.19 29.60 -21.75
N GLN A 428 22.04 28.31 -21.45
CA GLN A 428 23.13 27.32 -21.26
C GLN A 428 24.16 27.29 -22.41
N GLU A 429 25.43 26.91 -22.18
CA GLU A 429 26.51 26.99 -23.18
C GLU A 429 26.25 26.18 -24.47
N CYS A 430 26.62 26.72 -25.64
CA CYS A 430 26.53 26.02 -26.94
C CYS A 430 27.76 25.15 -27.25
N ASP A 431 27.55 24.06 -28.01
CA ASP A 431 28.62 23.26 -28.62
C ASP A 431 29.28 23.95 -29.85
N LYS A 432 30.58 23.75 -30.01
CA LYS A 432 31.51 24.62 -30.76
C LYS A 432 31.75 24.19 -32.22
N ARG A 433 30.75 23.60 -32.89
CA ARG A 433 30.88 23.05 -34.26
C ARG A 433 29.93 23.59 -35.32
N PHE A 434 28.90 24.37 -34.96
CA PHE A 434 27.91 24.84 -35.94
C PHE A 434 28.31 26.11 -36.69
N LYS A 435 27.90 26.16 -37.97
CA LYS A 435 27.97 27.33 -38.83
C LYS A 435 26.62 28.04 -38.80
N GLN A 436 26.60 29.35 -38.53
CA GLN A 436 25.38 30.11 -38.28
C GLN A 436 25.17 31.17 -39.36
N ASP A 437 24.19 30.97 -40.24
CA ASP A 437 23.70 31.99 -41.18
C ASP A 437 22.90 33.08 -40.41
N GLY A 438 22.87 34.30 -40.94
CA GLY A 438 22.33 35.48 -40.26
C GLY A 438 20.80 35.59 -40.31
N GLY A 439 20.19 35.94 -39.18
CA GLY A 439 18.77 36.23 -39.03
C GLY A 439 18.51 37.71 -38.71
N TRP A 440 17.43 38.25 -39.28
CA TRP A 440 16.92 39.58 -38.96
C TRP A 440 16.30 39.61 -37.56
N SER A 441 16.56 40.68 -36.80
CA SER A 441 15.76 41.00 -35.62
C SER A 441 14.29 41.22 -35.98
N HIS A 442 13.42 41.15 -34.98
CA HIS A 442 12.11 41.80 -35.08
C HIS A 442 12.29 43.28 -35.44
N TRP A 443 11.32 43.83 -36.17
CA TRP A 443 11.26 45.27 -36.42
C TRP A 443 11.07 46.03 -35.09
N SER A 444 11.76 47.16 -34.95
CA SER A 444 11.39 48.17 -33.95
C SER A 444 9.97 48.70 -34.20
N PRO A 445 9.30 49.25 -33.17
CA PRO A 445 8.05 49.99 -33.36
C PRO A 445 8.23 51.13 -34.38
N TRP A 446 7.15 51.44 -35.11
CA TRP A 446 7.11 52.62 -35.97
C TRP A 446 7.36 53.90 -35.16
N SER A 447 8.18 54.81 -35.69
CA SER A 447 8.37 56.14 -35.09
C SER A 447 7.06 56.94 -35.04
N SER A 448 7.01 57.98 -34.20
CA SER A 448 6.00 59.04 -34.33
C SER A 448 5.99 59.62 -35.74
N CYS A 449 4.83 60.09 -36.18
CA CYS A 449 4.66 60.72 -37.50
C CYS A 449 5.49 62.00 -37.61
N SER A 450 6.19 62.21 -38.73
CA SER A 450 7.14 63.32 -38.89
C SER A 450 6.51 64.72 -39.01
N VAL A 451 5.18 64.85 -38.93
CA VAL A 451 4.45 66.14 -38.94
C VAL A 451 3.30 66.11 -37.93
N THR A 452 2.87 67.30 -37.49
CA THR A 452 1.72 67.48 -36.59
C THR A 452 0.40 67.75 -37.32
N CYS A 453 0.44 68.29 -38.54
CA CYS A 453 -0.71 68.41 -39.45
C CYS A 453 -0.28 68.11 -40.91
N GLY A 454 -1.11 67.39 -41.67
CA GLY A 454 -0.82 66.96 -43.05
C GLY A 454 -0.11 65.60 -43.16
N GLU A 455 0.56 65.36 -44.29
CA GLU A 455 1.35 64.15 -44.55
C GLU A 455 2.77 64.23 -43.97
N GLY A 456 3.19 63.15 -43.32
CA GLY A 456 4.56 62.88 -42.91
C GLY A 456 4.91 61.42 -43.15
N VAL A 457 6.02 60.96 -42.58
CA VAL A 457 6.44 59.55 -42.63
C VAL A 457 6.73 58.99 -41.24
N ILE A 458 6.53 57.68 -41.09
CA ILE A 458 6.95 56.86 -39.96
C ILE A 458 8.06 55.90 -40.44
N THR A 459 9.05 55.64 -39.58
CA THR A 459 10.20 54.78 -39.90
C THR A 459 10.30 53.65 -38.87
N ARG A 460 10.65 52.44 -39.32
CA ARG A 460 11.12 51.35 -38.45
C ARG A 460 12.40 50.71 -38.99
N ILE A 461 13.18 50.12 -38.09
CA ILE A 461 14.47 49.46 -38.40
C ILE A 461 14.58 48.07 -37.77
N ARG A 462 15.34 47.18 -38.40
CA ARG A 462 15.73 45.85 -37.91
C ARG A 462 17.19 45.58 -38.28
N LEU A 463 17.87 44.75 -37.49
CA LEU A 463 19.32 44.51 -37.62
C LEU A 463 19.58 43.03 -37.96
N CYS A 464 20.65 42.74 -38.68
CA CYS A 464 21.07 41.35 -38.96
C CYS A 464 21.88 40.80 -37.77
N ASN A 465 21.18 40.54 -36.66
CA ASN A 465 21.81 40.16 -35.39
C ASN A 465 21.01 39.14 -34.56
N SER A 466 19.98 38.50 -35.16
CA SER A 466 19.08 37.57 -34.46
C SER A 466 18.89 36.27 -35.26
N PRO A 467 19.93 35.41 -35.36
CA PRO A 467 21.29 35.57 -34.83
C PRO A 467 22.20 36.34 -35.79
N THR A 468 23.29 36.91 -35.27
CA THR A 468 24.38 37.47 -36.11
C THR A 468 25.09 36.34 -36.86
N PRO A 469 25.42 36.46 -38.17
CA PRO A 469 26.13 35.40 -38.88
C PRO A 469 27.54 35.15 -38.32
N GLN A 470 27.90 33.89 -38.12
CA GLN A 470 29.19 33.44 -37.57
C GLN A 470 29.78 32.28 -38.36
N MET A 471 31.09 32.04 -38.21
CA MET A 471 31.82 30.93 -38.86
C MET A 471 31.63 30.88 -40.40
N GLY A 472 31.55 32.05 -41.03
CA GLY A 472 31.37 32.19 -42.48
C GLY A 472 29.95 31.92 -42.98
N GLY A 473 28.94 32.05 -42.12
CA GLY A 473 27.53 32.05 -42.49
C GLY A 473 27.14 33.20 -43.43
N ARG A 474 25.99 33.05 -44.09
CA ARG A 474 25.43 34.06 -45.02
C ARG A 474 24.85 35.26 -44.28
N ASP A 475 25.02 36.44 -44.88
CA ASP A 475 24.40 37.69 -44.40
C ASP A 475 22.90 37.76 -44.74
N CYS A 476 22.13 38.56 -43.99
CA CYS A 476 20.69 38.62 -44.09
C CYS A 476 20.22 39.29 -45.41
N GLN A 477 19.37 38.61 -46.20
CA GLN A 477 18.77 39.23 -47.38
C GLN A 477 17.51 40.02 -47.03
N GLY A 478 17.42 41.25 -47.56
CA GLY A 478 16.32 42.19 -47.35
C GLY A 478 16.83 43.60 -47.02
N GLN A 479 15.92 44.55 -46.79
CA GLN A 479 16.28 45.86 -46.21
C GLN A 479 16.08 45.87 -44.69
N GLY A 480 17.02 46.50 -43.98
CA GLY A 480 17.00 46.69 -42.52
C GLY A 480 16.32 47.99 -42.06
N ARG A 481 15.79 48.80 -42.98
CA ARG A 481 15.02 50.02 -42.71
C ARG A 481 13.80 50.06 -43.61
N GLU A 482 12.66 50.41 -43.04
CA GLU A 482 11.37 50.53 -43.72
C GLU A 482 10.75 51.89 -43.38
N THR A 483 9.94 52.44 -44.27
CA THR A 483 9.36 53.78 -44.11
C THR A 483 7.98 53.82 -44.76
N GLU A 484 6.96 54.11 -43.96
CA GLU A 484 5.56 54.25 -44.40
C GLU A 484 5.10 55.71 -44.27
N VAL A 485 4.04 56.07 -44.97
CA VAL A 485 3.43 57.40 -44.93
C VAL A 485 2.39 57.46 -43.82
N CYS A 486 2.33 58.59 -43.10
CA CYS A 486 1.37 58.83 -42.03
C CYS A 486 0.64 60.16 -42.27
N GLN A 487 -0.66 60.20 -42.00
CA GLN A 487 -1.48 61.40 -42.15
C GLN A 487 -1.99 61.89 -40.78
N LYS A 488 -1.83 63.19 -40.53
CA LYS A 488 -2.45 63.92 -39.43
C LYS A 488 -3.44 64.96 -39.98
N SER A 489 -4.41 65.34 -39.17
CA SER A 489 -5.42 66.38 -39.48
C SER A 489 -4.77 67.61 -40.12
N PRO A 490 -5.15 68.04 -41.35
CA PRO A 490 -4.41 69.09 -42.06
C PRO A 490 -4.57 70.51 -41.48
N CYS A 491 -3.77 71.46 -42.02
CA CYS A 491 -3.52 72.78 -41.41
C CYS A 491 -4.42 73.92 -41.99
N PRO A 492 -4.74 75.01 -41.24
CA PRO A 492 -5.78 76.00 -41.60
C PRO A 492 -5.56 76.87 -42.85
N ILE A 493 -6.66 77.22 -43.54
CA ILE A 493 -6.71 78.01 -44.79
C ILE A 493 -7.97 78.90 -44.82
N ASP A 494 -7.88 80.15 -45.32
CA ASP A 494 -9.00 81.10 -45.55
C ASP A 494 -9.65 80.96 -46.94
N GLY A 495 -10.95 81.31 -47.09
CA GLY A 495 -11.75 81.04 -48.29
C GLY A 495 -11.88 82.15 -49.35
N VAL A 496 -11.94 81.77 -50.63
CA VAL A 496 -12.25 82.62 -51.80
C VAL A 496 -13.09 81.84 -52.85
N TRP A 497 -14.03 82.51 -53.52
CA TRP A 497 -15.01 81.88 -54.43
C TRP A 497 -14.39 81.16 -55.64
N GLY A 498 -14.86 79.94 -55.89
CA GLY A 498 -14.54 79.16 -57.09
C GLY A 498 -15.52 79.40 -58.26
N PRO A 499 -15.22 78.86 -59.45
CA PRO A 499 -16.10 78.93 -60.61
C PRO A 499 -17.38 78.08 -60.45
N TRP A 500 -18.39 78.38 -61.26
CA TRP A 500 -19.61 77.56 -61.34
C TRP A 500 -19.33 76.19 -61.99
N SER A 501 -19.96 75.14 -61.46
CA SER A 501 -19.94 73.79 -62.03
C SER A 501 -20.73 73.70 -63.34
N LEU A 502 -20.49 72.60 -64.05
CA LEU A 502 -21.43 72.08 -65.05
C LEU A 502 -22.72 71.60 -64.36
N TRP A 503 -23.73 71.24 -65.16
CA TRP A 503 -24.93 70.58 -64.63
C TRP A 503 -24.61 69.15 -64.23
N ASP A 504 -25.03 68.77 -63.03
CA ASP A 504 -24.88 67.47 -62.41
C ASP A 504 -25.68 66.38 -63.16
N THR A 505 -25.37 65.10 -62.94
CA THR A 505 -26.22 64.00 -63.41
C THR A 505 -27.58 63.98 -62.70
N CYS A 506 -28.55 63.25 -63.25
CA CYS A 506 -29.87 63.15 -62.64
C CYS A 506 -29.81 62.55 -61.23
N SER A 507 -30.57 63.12 -60.28
CA SER A 507 -30.59 62.69 -58.87
C SER A 507 -31.02 61.24 -58.64
N VAL A 508 -31.66 60.62 -59.63
CA VAL A 508 -31.97 59.19 -59.65
C VAL A 508 -31.78 58.63 -61.06
N THR A 509 -31.34 57.39 -61.15
CA THR A 509 -31.37 56.60 -62.40
C THR A 509 -32.80 56.28 -62.82
N CYS A 510 -33.72 56.21 -61.86
CA CYS A 510 -35.07 55.71 -62.02
C CYS A 510 -36.05 56.37 -60.98
N GLY A 511 -37.36 56.45 -61.22
CA GLY A 511 -38.37 57.09 -60.36
C GLY A 511 -38.85 58.49 -60.79
N GLY A 512 -37.92 59.44 -61.01
CA GLY A 512 -38.26 60.85 -61.26
C GLY A 512 -37.25 61.78 -60.57
N GLY A 513 -36.35 62.40 -61.33
CA GLY A 513 -35.18 63.10 -60.79
C GLY A 513 -34.94 64.53 -61.26
N LEU A 514 -33.93 65.15 -60.66
CA LEU A 514 -33.54 66.55 -60.84
C LEU A 514 -32.00 66.65 -60.91
N GLN A 515 -31.48 67.62 -61.65
CA GLN A 515 -30.06 67.91 -61.88
C GLN A 515 -29.77 69.38 -61.51
N THR A 516 -28.67 69.64 -60.82
CA THR A 516 -28.29 70.97 -60.33
C THR A 516 -27.01 71.52 -60.96
N ARG A 517 -26.69 72.78 -60.73
CA ARG A 517 -25.29 73.27 -60.80
C ARG A 517 -25.03 74.28 -59.70
N GLN A 518 -23.77 74.37 -59.29
CA GLN A 518 -23.35 75.10 -58.09
C GLN A 518 -21.98 75.75 -58.23
N ARG A 519 -21.76 76.89 -57.59
CA ARG A 519 -20.41 77.40 -57.29
C ARG A 519 -20.16 77.20 -55.80
N LEU A 520 -18.96 76.81 -55.45
CA LEU A 520 -18.55 76.62 -54.06
C LEU A 520 -17.52 77.70 -53.70
N CYS A 521 -17.44 78.07 -52.42
CA CYS A 521 -16.28 78.85 -51.98
C CYS A 521 -15.13 77.89 -51.69
N ASN A 522 -14.38 77.54 -52.75
CA ASN A 522 -13.41 76.46 -52.72
C ASN A 522 -12.11 76.75 -53.49
N ASN A 523 -11.78 78.02 -53.74
CA ASN A 523 -10.58 78.42 -54.48
C ASN A 523 -9.83 79.61 -53.83
N PRO A 524 -9.35 79.49 -52.56
CA PRO A 524 -9.36 78.30 -51.72
C PRO A 524 -10.67 78.10 -50.95
N THR A 525 -10.85 76.92 -50.35
CA THR A 525 -11.91 76.67 -49.37
C THR A 525 -11.46 77.21 -48.00
N PRO A 526 -12.34 77.78 -47.16
CA PRO A 526 -12.02 77.96 -45.75
C PRO A 526 -12.00 76.58 -45.08
N ILE A 527 -10.89 76.21 -44.43
CA ILE A 527 -10.74 74.91 -43.77
C ILE A 527 -9.93 75.06 -42.48
N TYR A 528 -10.23 74.21 -41.49
CA TYR A 528 -9.59 74.11 -40.17
C TYR A 528 -9.52 75.42 -39.35
N GLY A 529 -10.39 76.41 -39.66
CA GLY A 529 -10.56 77.64 -38.88
C GLY A 529 -10.52 78.95 -39.67
N GLY A 530 -10.28 78.92 -40.99
CA GLY A 530 -10.35 80.12 -41.83
C GLY A 530 -11.77 80.61 -42.15
N LYS A 531 -11.86 81.81 -42.73
CA LYS A 531 -13.09 82.61 -42.87
C LYS A 531 -13.88 82.34 -44.16
N GLU A 532 -15.21 82.34 -44.03
CA GLU A 532 -16.18 82.12 -45.09
C GLU A 532 -16.40 83.31 -46.05
N CYS A 533 -17.23 83.09 -47.07
CA CYS A 533 -17.31 83.87 -48.30
C CYS A 533 -18.75 84.25 -48.65
N GLN A 534 -18.95 85.38 -49.33
CA GLN A 534 -20.26 86.03 -49.42
C GLN A 534 -20.90 85.93 -50.82
N GLY A 535 -22.09 85.31 -50.95
CA GLY A 535 -22.87 85.20 -52.20
C GLY A 535 -23.59 83.86 -52.43
N ASP A 536 -24.63 83.83 -53.29
CA ASP A 536 -25.46 82.64 -53.53
C ASP A 536 -24.81 81.54 -54.39
N ALA A 537 -25.18 80.28 -54.18
CA ALA A 537 -24.37 79.13 -54.58
C ALA A 537 -24.98 78.08 -55.56
N LYS A 538 -26.31 77.97 -55.80
CA LYS A 538 -26.90 76.77 -56.48
C LYS A 538 -28.17 77.03 -57.34
N THR A 539 -28.46 76.17 -58.34
CA THR A 539 -29.66 76.23 -59.26
C THR A 539 -29.97 74.86 -59.94
N SER A 540 -31.16 74.63 -60.58
CA SER A 540 -31.77 73.28 -60.80
C SER A 540 -32.74 73.04 -62.03
N GLN A 541 -32.82 71.82 -62.62
CA GLN A 541 -33.81 71.35 -63.66
C GLN A 541 -34.08 69.78 -63.66
N LEU A 542 -34.99 69.18 -64.46
CA LEU A 542 -35.56 67.78 -64.30
C LEU A 542 -35.06 66.64 -65.27
N CYS A 543 -35.29 65.32 -64.95
CA CYS A 543 -34.88 64.09 -65.72
C CYS A 543 -35.38 62.69 -65.15
N GLY A 544 -35.18 61.53 -65.86
CA GLY A 544 -35.15 60.06 -65.45
C GLY A 544 -36.34 59.33 -64.72
N LYS A 545 -36.79 58.08 -65.05
CA LYS A 545 -38.06 57.41 -64.50
C LYS A 545 -38.30 55.82 -64.57
N GLU A 546 -37.76 54.93 -63.70
CA GLU A 546 -38.10 53.44 -63.51
C GLU A 546 -38.01 52.94 -61.99
N ASP A 547 -37.92 51.63 -61.59
CA ASP A 547 -38.02 51.12 -60.16
C ASP A 547 -37.17 49.84 -59.75
N CYS A 548 -36.97 49.46 -58.43
CA CYS A 548 -36.08 48.32 -57.92
C CYS A 548 -36.39 47.65 -56.48
N PRO A 549 -35.82 46.45 -56.05
CA PRO A 549 -36.21 45.58 -54.87
C PRO A 549 -35.12 45.04 -53.82
N ILE A 550 -35.46 44.19 -52.79
CA ILE A 550 -34.66 43.78 -51.55
C ILE A 550 -34.88 42.28 -51.02
N ASP A 551 -34.05 41.72 -50.09
CA ASP A 551 -34.09 40.37 -49.38
C ASP A 551 -33.91 40.46 -47.81
N GLY A 552 -34.16 39.39 -47.00
CA GLY A 552 -34.55 39.46 -45.56
C GLY A 552 -33.83 38.68 -44.42
N CYS A 553 -33.22 37.47 -44.58
CA CYS A 553 -32.64 36.73 -43.41
C CYS A 553 -31.39 37.40 -42.79
N LEU A 554 -30.85 38.46 -43.42
CA LEU A 554 -29.65 39.22 -43.01
C LEU A 554 -29.77 39.92 -41.63
N SER A 555 -30.93 39.83 -40.98
CA SER A 555 -31.23 40.41 -39.66
C SER A 555 -30.94 39.49 -38.47
N ASN A 556 -30.51 38.24 -38.70
CA ASN A 556 -30.34 37.19 -37.68
C ASN A 556 -31.55 37.05 -36.70
N PRO A 557 -32.78 36.82 -37.20
CA PRO A 557 -34.00 36.90 -36.40
C PRO A 557 -34.38 35.61 -35.64
N CYS A 558 -33.53 34.58 -35.69
CA CYS A 558 -33.78 33.27 -35.07
C CYS A 558 -32.83 33.03 -33.88
N PHE A 559 -33.20 32.13 -32.97
CA PHE A 559 -32.39 31.83 -31.78
C PHE A 559 -30.99 31.29 -32.14
N ALA A 560 -29.99 31.58 -31.31
CA ALA A 560 -28.60 31.19 -31.58
C ALA A 560 -28.45 29.67 -31.78
N GLY A 561 -27.90 29.25 -32.93
CA GLY A 561 -27.77 27.85 -33.31
C GLY A 561 -28.96 27.26 -34.09
N THR A 562 -30.10 27.96 -34.17
CA THR A 562 -31.20 27.59 -35.08
C THR A 562 -30.96 28.10 -36.50
N LYS A 563 -31.68 27.55 -37.48
CA LYS A 563 -31.47 27.83 -38.91
C LYS A 563 -32.53 28.79 -39.47
N CYS A 564 -32.09 29.96 -39.95
CA CYS A 564 -32.91 30.91 -40.72
C CYS A 564 -33.05 30.45 -42.18
N THR A 565 -34.25 30.53 -42.74
CA THR A 565 -34.54 30.34 -44.17
C THR A 565 -35.33 31.55 -44.67
N SER A 566 -34.80 32.33 -45.63
CA SER A 566 -35.51 33.46 -46.25
C SER A 566 -36.20 33.08 -47.55
N PHE A 567 -37.19 33.89 -47.93
CA PHE A 567 -38.00 33.73 -49.13
C PHE A 567 -37.93 35.00 -50.00
N HIS A 568 -38.25 34.86 -51.29
CA HIS A 568 -38.10 35.93 -52.30
C HIS A 568 -39.03 37.15 -52.12
N ASP A 569 -39.92 37.14 -51.13
CA ASP A 569 -40.75 38.28 -50.70
C ASP A 569 -40.14 39.07 -49.53
N GLY A 570 -38.96 38.66 -49.05
CA GLY A 570 -38.28 39.24 -47.88
C GLY A 570 -38.71 38.65 -46.53
N SER A 571 -39.63 37.68 -46.52
CA SER A 571 -40.00 36.95 -45.30
C SER A 571 -38.95 35.88 -44.93
N TRP A 572 -39.05 35.35 -43.71
CA TRP A 572 -38.14 34.34 -43.18
C TRP A 572 -38.85 33.39 -42.21
N LYS A 573 -38.25 32.21 -41.99
CA LYS A 573 -38.68 31.20 -41.03
C LYS A 573 -37.46 30.62 -40.29
N CYS A 574 -37.66 30.30 -39.01
CA CYS A 574 -36.72 29.52 -38.19
C CYS A 574 -37.09 28.03 -38.21
N ASP A 575 -36.08 27.15 -38.13
CA ASP A 575 -36.24 25.74 -37.80
C ASP A 575 -36.28 25.54 -36.26
N ALA A 576 -36.43 24.29 -35.79
CA ALA A 576 -36.59 23.98 -34.37
C ALA A 576 -35.39 24.41 -33.49
N CYS A 577 -35.63 24.51 -32.18
CA CYS A 577 -34.61 24.84 -31.18
C CYS A 577 -33.45 23.82 -31.13
N PRO A 578 -32.25 24.22 -30.66
CA PRO A 578 -31.12 23.31 -30.52
C PRO A 578 -31.39 22.23 -29.46
N VAL A 579 -30.66 21.11 -29.52
CA VAL A 579 -30.77 20.04 -28.49
C VAL A 579 -30.38 20.60 -27.11
N GLY A 580 -31.22 20.35 -26.11
CA GLY A 580 -31.19 20.99 -24.80
C GLY A 580 -32.16 22.18 -24.65
N TYR A 581 -32.84 22.60 -25.73
CA TYR A 581 -33.81 23.70 -25.70
C TYR A 581 -35.18 23.32 -26.29
N THR A 582 -36.24 23.87 -25.71
CA THR A 582 -37.63 23.79 -26.19
C THR A 582 -38.16 25.18 -26.58
N GLY A 583 -39.01 25.27 -27.61
CA GLY A 583 -39.54 26.55 -28.09
C GLY A 583 -39.94 26.55 -29.58
N ASP A 584 -40.16 27.76 -30.12
CA ASP A 584 -40.65 28.01 -31.49
C ASP A 584 -39.54 28.29 -32.53
N GLY A 585 -38.27 28.18 -32.14
CA GLY A 585 -37.09 28.51 -32.96
C GLY A 585 -36.66 30.00 -32.93
N ILE A 586 -37.49 30.87 -32.34
CA ILE A 586 -37.18 32.29 -32.08
C ILE A 586 -36.93 32.49 -30.58
N ASN A 587 -37.80 31.90 -29.77
CA ASN A 587 -37.84 31.95 -28.31
C ASN A 587 -37.57 30.53 -27.76
N CYS A 588 -36.30 30.13 -27.76
CA CYS A 588 -35.88 28.86 -27.17
C CYS A 588 -35.57 29.05 -25.67
N LYS A 589 -36.00 28.10 -24.84
CA LYS A 589 -35.71 28.00 -23.40
C LYS A 589 -35.05 26.67 -23.10
N ASP A 590 -34.20 26.65 -22.09
CA ASP A 590 -33.55 25.43 -21.60
C ASP A 590 -34.57 24.35 -21.17
N ILE A 591 -34.18 23.08 -21.23
CA ILE A 591 -34.99 21.95 -20.78
C ILE A 591 -34.41 21.40 -19.47
N ASP A 592 -35.23 21.36 -18.42
CA ASP A 592 -34.87 20.80 -17.11
C ASP A 592 -34.88 19.26 -17.18
N GLU A 593 -33.83 18.70 -17.76
CA GLU A 593 -33.71 17.26 -18.05
C GLU A 593 -33.68 16.41 -16.76
N CYS A 594 -33.26 16.99 -15.64
CA CYS A 594 -33.35 16.39 -14.31
C CYS A 594 -34.79 16.23 -13.79
N LYS A 595 -35.75 17.05 -14.25
CA LYS A 595 -37.19 16.90 -13.94
C LYS A 595 -37.91 16.01 -14.96
N GLU A 596 -37.53 16.09 -16.22
CA GLU A 596 -38.14 15.28 -17.29
C GLU A 596 -37.70 13.80 -17.23
N VAL A 597 -36.51 13.49 -16.69
CA VAL A 597 -36.00 12.12 -16.50
C VAL A 597 -35.52 11.92 -15.05
N PRO A 598 -36.42 11.59 -14.10
CA PRO A 598 -36.09 11.47 -12.67
C PRO A 598 -35.26 10.23 -12.29
N ASP A 599 -34.92 9.37 -13.26
CA ASP A 599 -34.02 8.23 -13.10
C ASP A 599 -32.77 8.32 -14.00
N ALA A 600 -32.42 9.54 -14.44
CA ALA A 600 -31.18 9.80 -15.18
C ALA A 600 -29.93 9.69 -14.30
N CYS A 601 -30.03 10.10 -13.03
CA CYS A 601 -28.93 10.11 -12.06
C CYS A 601 -29.29 9.27 -10.83
N PHE A 602 -28.28 8.93 -10.02
CA PHE A 602 -28.48 8.12 -8.83
C PHE A 602 -29.26 8.88 -7.75
N THR A 603 -30.06 8.15 -6.99
CA THR A 603 -30.88 8.69 -5.91
C THR A 603 -30.47 8.00 -4.61
N LEU A 604 -29.92 8.77 -3.67
CA LEU A 604 -29.57 8.32 -2.32
C LEU A 604 -30.57 8.95 -1.35
N ASN A 605 -31.15 8.15 -0.45
CA ASN A 605 -32.08 8.58 0.61
C ASN A 605 -33.18 9.55 0.10
N GLY A 606 -33.75 9.23 -1.08
CA GLY A 606 -34.79 10.03 -1.75
C GLY A 606 -34.29 11.26 -2.53
N VAL A 607 -33.02 11.64 -2.44
CA VAL A 607 -32.44 12.82 -3.10
C VAL A 607 -31.86 12.46 -4.46
N HIS A 608 -32.49 12.95 -5.54
CA HIS A 608 -32.01 12.77 -6.93
C HIS A 608 -30.79 13.65 -7.22
N ARG A 609 -29.62 13.03 -7.47
CA ARG A 609 -28.31 13.71 -7.58
C ARG A 609 -28.03 14.24 -9.00
N CYS A 610 -28.95 15.05 -9.54
CA CYS A 610 -28.89 15.61 -10.90
C CYS A 610 -28.82 17.15 -10.90
N GLU A 611 -27.86 17.72 -11.63
CA GLU A 611 -27.74 19.17 -11.87
C GLU A 611 -28.16 19.52 -13.30
N ASN A 612 -29.08 20.48 -13.43
CA ASN A 612 -29.45 21.05 -14.73
C ASN A 612 -28.52 22.19 -15.11
N THR A 613 -28.18 22.31 -16.40
CA THR A 613 -27.20 23.27 -16.93
C THR A 613 -27.72 23.92 -18.21
N GLU A 614 -27.37 25.17 -18.50
CA GLU A 614 -27.78 25.82 -19.75
C GLU A 614 -26.68 25.68 -20.84
N PRO A 615 -26.73 24.70 -21.78
CA PRO A 615 -27.71 23.64 -21.95
C PRO A 615 -27.22 22.21 -21.63
N GLY A 616 -28.11 21.40 -21.09
CA GLY A 616 -27.95 19.97 -20.80
C GLY A 616 -28.07 19.61 -19.32
N TYR A 617 -27.75 18.37 -18.97
CA TYR A 617 -27.68 17.92 -17.58
C TYR A 617 -26.31 17.30 -17.27
N ASN A 618 -25.99 17.30 -15.98
CA ASN A 618 -24.84 16.63 -15.39
C ASN A 618 -25.31 15.86 -14.15
N CYS A 619 -25.05 14.56 -14.08
CA CYS A 619 -25.16 13.85 -12.80
C CYS A 619 -24.00 14.25 -11.90
N LEU A 620 -24.22 14.29 -10.58
CA LEU A 620 -23.11 14.32 -9.64
C LEU A 620 -22.32 13.00 -9.70
N ALA A 621 -21.12 12.98 -9.13
CA ALA A 621 -20.42 11.73 -8.88
C ALA A 621 -21.27 10.82 -7.96
N CYS A 622 -21.02 9.51 -8.02
CA CYS A 622 -21.57 8.58 -7.03
C CYS A 622 -21.16 9.03 -5.62
N PRO A 623 -22.03 8.84 -4.61
CA PRO A 623 -21.72 9.19 -3.21
C PRO A 623 -20.53 8.37 -2.66
N PRO A 624 -20.01 8.72 -1.46
CA PRO A 624 -19.09 7.86 -0.71
C PRO A 624 -19.59 6.41 -0.63
N ARG A 625 -18.67 5.45 -0.43
CA ARG A 625 -18.95 4.00 -0.42
C ARG A 625 -19.51 3.41 -1.73
N TYR A 626 -19.86 4.20 -2.74
CA TYR A 626 -20.29 3.74 -4.08
C TYR A 626 -19.28 4.08 -5.19
N SER A 627 -19.29 3.28 -6.27
CA SER A 627 -18.52 3.50 -7.49
C SER A 627 -19.42 3.42 -8.72
N GLY A 628 -19.09 4.14 -9.80
CA GLY A 628 -19.92 4.14 -11.00
C GLY A 628 -19.56 5.22 -12.01
N GLN A 629 -20.33 5.26 -13.11
CA GLN A 629 -20.19 6.29 -14.14
C GLN A 629 -20.82 7.63 -13.71
N GLN A 630 -20.34 8.74 -14.28
CA GLN A 630 -20.95 10.07 -14.13
C GLN A 630 -21.50 10.55 -15.48
N PRO A 631 -22.80 10.32 -15.77
CA PRO A 631 -23.39 10.74 -17.04
C PRO A 631 -23.53 12.26 -17.15
N PHE A 632 -23.29 12.75 -18.37
CA PHE A 632 -23.67 14.09 -18.81
C PHE A 632 -24.22 14.01 -20.24
N GLY A 633 -25.07 14.96 -20.60
CA GLY A 633 -25.73 14.97 -21.91
C GLY A 633 -26.46 16.26 -22.21
N ARG A 634 -27.10 16.28 -23.38
CA ARG A 634 -28.03 17.34 -23.82
C ARG A 634 -29.25 16.70 -24.46
N GLY A 635 -30.43 17.14 -24.06
CA GLY A 635 -31.71 16.61 -24.51
C GLY A 635 -32.15 15.39 -23.71
N VAL A 636 -33.45 15.32 -23.44
CA VAL A 636 -34.17 14.21 -22.77
C VAL A 636 -33.83 12.83 -23.34
N GLU A 637 -33.57 12.71 -24.64
CA GLU A 637 -33.13 11.46 -25.28
C GLU A 637 -31.77 10.96 -24.72
N GLN A 638 -30.84 11.85 -24.41
CA GLN A 638 -29.55 11.48 -23.83
C GLN A 638 -29.65 11.16 -22.34
N ALA A 639 -30.52 11.87 -21.61
CA ALA A 639 -30.83 11.56 -20.21
C ALA A 639 -31.48 10.17 -20.07
N THR A 640 -32.46 9.86 -20.92
CA THR A 640 -33.13 8.55 -20.94
C THR A 640 -32.17 7.41 -21.30
N ALA A 641 -31.19 7.65 -22.17
CA ALA A 641 -30.28 6.64 -22.69
C ALA A 641 -29.00 6.42 -21.87
N LYS A 642 -28.58 7.38 -21.04
CA LYS A 642 -27.35 7.34 -20.24
C LYS A 642 -27.63 7.45 -18.74
N LYS A 643 -28.33 6.45 -18.18
CA LYS A 643 -28.65 6.45 -16.75
C LYS A 643 -27.42 6.17 -15.90
N GLN A 644 -27.30 6.86 -14.77
CA GLN A 644 -26.27 6.60 -13.79
C GLN A 644 -26.54 5.26 -13.11
N VAL A 645 -25.48 4.46 -12.94
CA VAL A 645 -25.48 3.27 -12.11
C VAL A 645 -24.33 3.43 -11.14
N CYS A 646 -24.65 3.47 -9.86
CA CYS A 646 -23.70 3.45 -8.76
C CYS A 646 -23.84 2.10 -8.06
N THR A 647 -22.78 1.31 -8.03
CA THR A 647 -22.69 0.04 -7.32
C THR A 647 -21.93 0.25 -6.00
N PRO A 648 -22.25 -0.51 -4.93
CA PRO A 648 -21.40 -0.55 -3.75
C PRO A 648 -19.94 -0.81 -4.12
N ARG A 649 -19.01 -0.04 -3.54
CA ARG A 649 -17.58 -0.26 -3.74
C ARG A 649 -17.13 -1.41 -2.85
N ASN A 650 -16.31 -2.32 -3.38
CA ASN A 650 -15.70 -3.38 -2.62
C ASN A 650 -14.21 -3.49 -2.99
N PRO A 651 -13.29 -2.90 -2.21
CA PRO A 651 -11.86 -2.88 -2.51
C PRO A 651 -11.22 -4.26 -2.70
N CYS A 652 -11.79 -5.30 -2.07
CA CYS A 652 -11.34 -6.68 -2.20
C CYS A 652 -11.77 -7.35 -3.52
N GLN A 653 -12.93 -6.98 -4.07
CA GLN A 653 -13.43 -7.49 -5.36
C GLN A 653 -12.96 -6.66 -6.56
N ASP A 654 -12.85 -5.32 -6.41
CA ASP A 654 -12.37 -4.44 -7.48
C ASP A 654 -10.84 -4.38 -7.60
N GLY A 655 -10.11 -4.90 -6.60
CA GLY A 655 -8.66 -4.97 -6.57
C GLY A 655 -7.97 -3.63 -6.28
N SER A 656 -8.69 -2.65 -5.72
CA SER A 656 -8.14 -1.35 -5.30
C SER A 656 -7.57 -1.34 -3.87
N HIS A 657 -7.59 -2.48 -3.17
CA HIS A 657 -6.93 -2.67 -1.88
C HIS A 657 -5.39 -2.63 -1.99
N ASP A 658 -4.71 -2.29 -0.90
CA ASP A 658 -3.24 -2.22 -0.79
C ASP A 658 -2.62 -3.32 0.11
N CYS A 659 -3.44 -4.28 0.58
CA CYS A 659 -2.97 -5.45 1.33
C CYS A 659 -1.78 -6.18 0.68
N ASN A 660 -0.95 -6.83 1.50
CA ASN A 660 0.19 -7.60 1.03
C ASN A 660 -0.22 -8.73 0.06
N LYS A 661 0.66 -9.10 -0.88
CA LYS A 661 0.51 -10.33 -1.69
C LYS A 661 0.28 -11.59 -0.83
N ASN A 662 0.87 -11.62 0.36
CA ASN A 662 0.78 -12.70 1.35
C ASN A 662 -0.39 -12.49 2.32
N ALA A 663 -1.25 -11.49 2.12
CA ALA A 663 -2.44 -11.22 2.92
C ALA A 663 -3.74 -11.48 2.13
N ASN A 664 -4.82 -11.73 2.85
CA ASN A 664 -6.19 -11.64 2.37
C ASN A 664 -6.70 -10.20 2.53
N CYS A 665 -7.55 -9.76 1.60
CA CYS A 665 -8.39 -8.58 1.79
C CYS A 665 -9.72 -9.06 2.35
N ILE A 666 -10.06 -8.64 3.57
CA ILE A 666 -11.28 -9.01 4.27
C ILE A 666 -12.22 -7.80 4.18
N TYR A 667 -13.35 -7.97 3.49
CA TYR A 667 -14.38 -6.93 3.40
C TYR A 667 -15.15 -6.87 4.73
N LEU A 668 -15.23 -5.69 5.34
CA LEU A 668 -15.92 -5.50 6.62
C LEU A 668 -17.39 -5.10 6.43
N GLY A 669 -17.72 -4.46 5.31
CA GLY A 669 -19.08 -4.06 5.00
C GLY A 669 -19.10 -2.86 4.06
N GLN A 670 -20.29 -2.42 3.66
CA GLN A 670 -20.41 -1.15 2.94
C GLN A 670 -20.24 0.02 3.92
N PHE A 671 -20.88 -0.07 5.10
CA PHE A 671 -21.02 1.00 6.08
C PHE A 671 -19.95 0.99 7.19
N SER A 672 -19.15 -0.08 7.31
CA SER A 672 -17.93 -0.08 8.15
C SER A 672 -16.98 1.04 7.72
N ASP A 673 -16.51 1.88 8.65
CA ASP A 673 -15.78 3.12 8.28
C ASP A 673 -14.44 2.84 7.58
N THR A 674 -13.84 1.67 7.85
CA THR A 674 -12.95 1.02 6.87
C THR A 674 -13.69 -0.11 6.14
N MET A 675 -13.85 0.02 4.82
CA MET A 675 -14.58 -0.98 4.02
C MET A 675 -13.88 -2.36 3.96
N PHE A 676 -12.60 -2.44 4.35
CA PHE A 676 -11.82 -3.67 4.38
C PHE A 676 -10.68 -3.59 5.41
N ARG A 677 -10.34 -4.73 6.01
CA ARG A 677 -9.06 -4.95 6.71
C ARG A 677 -8.16 -5.93 5.94
N CYS A 678 -6.87 -5.91 6.22
CA CYS A 678 -5.89 -6.82 5.64
C CYS A 678 -5.41 -7.79 6.72
N GLU A 679 -5.45 -9.10 6.47
CA GLU A 679 -4.89 -10.11 7.38
C GLU A 679 -3.89 -11.00 6.64
N CYS A 680 -2.77 -11.33 7.27
CA CYS A 680 -1.78 -12.22 6.67
C CYS A 680 -2.33 -13.66 6.53
N LYS A 681 -1.99 -14.34 5.42
CA LYS A 681 -2.43 -15.71 5.13
C LYS A 681 -1.69 -16.71 6.03
N PRO A 682 -2.29 -17.88 6.39
CA PRO A 682 -1.64 -18.89 7.23
C PRO A 682 -0.19 -19.20 6.82
N GLY A 683 0.71 -19.16 7.81
CA GLY A 683 2.17 -19.22 7.66
C GLY A 683 2.82 -17.86 7.42
N TYR A 684 2.06 -16.78 7.55
CA TYR A 684 2.59 -15.43 7.54
C TYR A 684 1.92 -14.60 8.63
N ALA A 685 2.73 -13.86 9.37
CA ALA A 685 2.30 -12.97 10.44
C ALA A 685 2.67 -11.52 10.11
N GLY A 686 1.92 -10.56 10.65
CA GLY A 686 2.11 -9.13 10.39
C GLY A 686 0.79 -8.35 10.31
N ASN A 687 0.90 -7.04 10.05
CA ASN A 687 -0.24 -6.12 10.02
C ASN A 687 -1.04 -6.14 8.71
N GLY A 688 -1.02 -7.25 7.95
CA GLY A 688 -1.72 -7.41 6.67
C GLY A 688 -1.18 -6.60 5.48
N HIS A 689 -0.61 -5.42 5.69
CA HIS A 689 0.12 -4.65 4.66
C HIS A 689 1.58 -5.13 4.55
N ILE A 690 2.19 -5.49 5.68
CA ILE A 690 3.49 -6.16 5.78
C ILE A 690 3.26 -7.52 6.44
N CYS A 691 3.70 -8.60 5.78
CA CYS A 691 3.61 -9.97 6.29
C CYS A 691 4.98 -10.66 6.17
N GLY A 692 5.53 -11.09 7.31
CA GLY A 692 6.73 -11.91 7.44
C GLY A 692 6.42 -13.39 7.43
N ASP A 693 7.44 -14.24 7.35
CA ASP A 693 7.26 -15.69 7.51
C ASP A 693 6.92 -16.01 8.98
N ASP A 694 5.94 -16.89 9.17
CA ASP A 694 5.51 -17.51 10.42
C ASP A 694 5.55 -19.05 10.18
N THR A 695 5.95 -19.84 11.20
CA THR A 695 6.29 -21.27 11.07
C THR A 695 5.31 -22.17 11.82
N ASP A 696 4.88 -21.71 12.99
CA ASP A 696 4.12 -22.32 14.08
C ASP A 696 2.63 -22.01 13.96
N LEU A 697 2.29 -20.97 13.20
CA LEU A 697 0.94 -20.47 12.93
C LEU A 697 0.29 -19.75 14.11
N ASP A 698 1.07 -19.29 15.08
CA ASP A 698 0.60 -18.60 16.30
C ASP A 698 0.37 -17.08 16.11
N GLY A 699 0.56 -16.58 14.89
CA GLY A 699 0.37 -15.18 14.55
C GLY A 699 1.58 -14.28 14.81
N TRP A 700 2.74 -14.80 15.24
CA TRP A 700 3.97 -14.00 15.38
C TRP A 700 5.02 -14.36 14.31
N PRO A 701 5.73 -13.36 13.76
CA PRO A 701 6.71 -13.61 12.71
C PRO A 701 8.06 -14.03 13.31
N ASN A 702 8.74 -14.96 12.63
CA ASN A 702 10.09 -15.47 12.96
C ASN A 702 11.18 -14.37 13.17
N LYS A 703 10.88 -13.11 12.83
CA LYS A 703 11.77 -11.92 12.81
C LYS A 703 10.95 -10.65 12.92
N ASP A 704 11.54 -9.60 13.49
CA ASP A 704 10.97 -8.25 13.51
C ASP A 704 10.66 -7.73 12.10
N LEU A 705 9.49 -7.10 11.95
CA LEU A 705 8.99 -6.52 10.71
C LEU A 705 8.96 -4.99 10.79
N LEU A 706 9.25 -4.32 9.67
CA LEU A 706 9.27 -2.87 9.55
C LEU A 706 7.86 -2.25 9.44
N CYS A 707 6.92 -2.70 10.26
CA CYS A 707 5.64 -2.05 10.44
C CYS A 707 5.75 -0.89 11.44
N VAL A 708 4.70 -0.08 11.60
CA VAL A 708 4.74 1.13 12.44
C VAL A 708 4.76 0.73 13.92
N GLU A 709 5.48 1.47 14.77
CA GLU A 709 5.64 1.21 16.22
C GLU A 709 4.31 1.13 17.01
N ASN A 710 3.19 1.56 16.43
CA ASN A 710 1.84 1.50 17.00
C ASN A 710 1.01 0.30 16.51
N ALA A 711 1.55 -0.61 15.69
CA ALA A 711 0.82 -1.84 15.34
C ALA A 711 0.76 -2.77 16.57
N THR A 712 -0.46 -3.04 17.05
CA THR A 712 -0.70 -3.59 18.38
C THR A 712 -0.06 -4.98 18.58
N TYR A 713 -0.10 -5.83 17.56
CA TYR A 713 0.38 -7.22 17.59
C TYR A 713 1.06 -7.64 16.27
N HIS A 714 1.64 -8.85 16.24
CA HIS A 714 2.10 -9.57 15.04
C HIS A 714 3.31 -8.99 14.25
N CYS A 715 4.03 -7.98 14.74
CA CYS A 715 5.21 -7.43 14.03
C CYS A 715 6.58 -7.64 14.70
N LYS A 716 6.65 -8.06 15.97
CA LYS A 716 7.92 -8.34 16.67
C LYS A 716 8.38 -9.76 16.36
N LYS A 717 9.69 -10.04 16.49
CA LYS A 717 10.20 -11.42 16.45
C LYS A 717 9.51 -12.26 17.53
N ASP A 718 8.85 -13.34 17.12
CA ASP A 718 8.30 -14.36 18.03
C ASP A 718 9.37 -14.94 18.96
N ASN A 719 9.06 -15.31 20.21
CA ASN A 719 10.06 -15.76 21.18
C ASN A 719 10.30 -17.27 21.21
N CYS A 720 9.38 -18.11 20.71
CA CYS A 720 9.52 -19.57 20.62
C CYS A 720 9.31 -20.15 19.19
N PRO A 721 10.17 -19.87 18.18
CA PRO A 721 9.84 -20.02 16.74
C PRO A 721 9.73 -21.43 16.14
N ASN A 722 9.44 -22.45 16.96
CA ASN A 722 9.04 -23.80 16.53
C ASN A 722 7.93 -24.42 17.42
N LEU A 723 7.27 -23.63 18.28
CA LEU A 723 6.25 -24.06 19.25
C LEU A 723 5.23 -22.92 19.47
N PRO A 724 3.94 -23.09 19.11
CA PRO A 724 2.97 -22.00 19.22
C PRO A 724 2.80 -21.47 20.65
N ASN A 725 2.98 -20.17 20.83
CA ASN A 725 2.76 -19.47 22.10
C ASN A 725 2.25 -18.04 21.85
N SER A 726 1.09 -17.95 21.23
CA SER A 726 0.52 -16.74 20.63
C SER A 726 0.34 -15.55 21.58
N GLY A 727 0.37 -15.76 22.90
CA GLY A 727 0.36 -14.69 23.91
C GLY A 727 1.71 -14.01 24.12
N GLN A 728 2.80 -14.61 23.62
CA GLN A 728 4.17 -14.11 23.70
C GLN A 728 4.62 -13.82 25.13
N GLU A 729 4.14 -14.62 26.10
CA GLU A 729 4.57 -14.57 27.48
C GLU A 729 6.10 -14.80 27.58
N ASP A 730 6.72 -14.01 28.47
CA ASP A 730 8.16 -13.79 28.66
C ASP A 730 8.32 -13.16 30.06
N HIS A 731 8.33 -14.01 31.10
CA HIS A 731 8.21 -13.54 32.48
C HIS A 731 9.43 -12.73 32.92
N ASP A 732 10.64 -13.26 32.73
CA ASP A 732 11.89 -12.65 33.19
C ASP A 732 12.45 -11.55 32.26
N LYS A 733 12.04 -11.54 30.97
CA LYS A 733 12.55 -10.69 29.87
C LYS A 733 13.99 -10.99 29.42
N ASP A 734 14.39 -12.27 29.40
CA ASP A 734 15.53 -12.79 28.62
C ASP A 734 15.30 -12.61 27.10
N GLY A 735 14.07 -12.85 26.64
CA GLY A 735 13.68 -12.84 25.23
C GLY A 735 13.65 -14.23 24.55
N LEU A 736 13.79 -15.29 25.35
CA LEU A 736 13.09 -16.56 25.15
C LEU A 736 11.62 -16.38 25.63
N GLY A 737 10.87 -17.45 25.90
CA GLY A 737 9.47 -17.32 26.33
C GLY A 737 8.94 -18.54 27.05
N ASP A 738 7.93 -18.32 27.90
CA ASP A 738 7.32 -19.24 28.88
C ASP A 738 6.72 -20.54 28.29
N ALA A 739 6.83 -20.75 26.97
CA ALA A 739 6.49 -22.00 26.31
C ALA A 739 7.71 -22.89 26.00
N CYS A 740 8.89 -22.29 25.90
CA CYS A 740 10.10 -22.95 25.40
C CYS A 740 11.39 -22.63 26.17
N ASP A 741 11.32 -21.87 27.27
CA ASP A 741 12.39 -21.84 28.27
C ASP A 741 12.42 -23.12 29.12
N HIS A 742 13.33 -23.15 30.11
CA HIS A 742 13.58 -24.24 31.05
C HIS A 742 13.83 -23.72 32.48
N ASP A 743 13.56 -22.44 32.75
CA ASP A 743 13.90 -21.65 33.96
C ASP A 743 13.12 -20.31 33.88
N ASP A 744 11.78 -20.36 33.75
CA ASP A 744 10.89 -19.26 33.27
C ASP A 744 11.05 -17.91 34.02
N ASP A 745 11.54 -17.92 35.27
CA ASP A 745 11.80 -16.73 36.10
C ASP A 745 13.30 -16.44 36.39
N ASN A 746 14.20 -17.22 35.79
CA ASN A 746 15.66 -17.22 35.95
C ASN A 746 16.16 -17.37 37.42
N ASP A 747 15.43 -18.11 38.25
CA ASP A 747 15.81 -18.56 39.59
C ASP A 747 17.11 -19.40 39.61
N GLY A 748 17.24 -20.31 38.65
CA GLY A 748 18.26 -21.36 38.61
C GLY A 748 17.74 -22.76 39.00
N ILE A 749 16.42 -22.92 39.16
CA ILE A 749 15.71 -24.19 39.33
C ILE A 749 14.81 -24.39 38.10
N PRO A 750 14.97 -25.48 37.33
CA PRO A 750 14.10 -25.73 36.18
C PRO A 750 12.65 -26.01 36.55
N ASP A 751 11.73 -25.50 35.74
CA ASP A 751 10.26 -25.55 35.88
C ASP A 751 9.73 -26.97 36.14
N ASP A 752 10.36 -28.01 35.57
CA ASP A 752 10.03 -29.43 35.80
C ASP A 752 10.15 -29.88 37.26
N ARG A 753 10.71 -29.03 38.11
CA ARG A 753 11.05 -29.24 39.51
C ARG A 753 10.96 -27.97 40.36
N ASP A 754 10.29 -26.93 39.87
CA ASP A 754 10.05 -25.70 40.61
C ASP A 754 8.61 -25.67 41.15
N ASN A 755 8.41 -25.23 42.40
CA ASN A 755 7.09 -25.05 43.01
C ASN A 755 6.49 -23.64 42.84
N CYS A 756 7.22 -22.70 42.22
CA CYS A 756 6.74 -21.43 41.68
C CYS A 756 7.47 -21.05 40.38
N PRO A 757 7.29 -21.77 39.24
CA PRO A 757 8.01 -21.49 37.98
C PRO A 757 7.98 -20.03 37.49
N MET A 758 6.98 -19.26 37.92
CA MET A 758 6.74 -17.87 37.52
C MET A 758 7.15 -16.83 38.58
N VAL A 759 7.76 -17.19 39.73
CA VAL A 759 7.90 -16.27 40.90
C VAL A 759 9.18 -16.44 41.76
N TYR A 760 10.35 -16.25 41.13
CA TYR A 760 11.73 -16.26 41.65
C TYR A 760 11.86 -16.64 43.14
N ASN A 761 12.01 -17.92 43.48
CA ASN A 761 11.97 -18.41 44.85
C ASN A 761 13.11 -19.38 45.26
N PRO A 762 14.44 -19.10 45.09
CA PRO A 762 15.50 -20.15 45.02
C PRO A 762 15.81 -20.93 46.31
N ALA A 763 15.00 -20.71 47.35
CA ALA A 763 14.95 -21.49 48.57
C ALA A 763 13.96 -22.67 48.51
N GLN A 764 13.02 -22.68 47.55
CA GLN A 764 11.95 -23.67 47.36
C GLN A 764 11.26 -23.97 48.70
N TYR A 765 10.64 -22.92 49.26
CA TYR A 765 9.86 -23.02 50.48
C TYR A 765 8.41 -23.36 50.14
N ASP A 766 7.88 -24.26 50.96
CA ASP A 766 6.55 -24.85 50.93
C ASP A 766 6.27 -25.24 52.40
N VAL A 767 5.13 -24.81 52.94
CA VAL A 767 4.79 -24.93 54.37
C VAL A 767 3.91 -26.14 54.67
N ASP A 768 2.93 -26.45 53.82
CA ASP A 768 1.86 -27.44 54.06
C ASP A 768 1.89 -28.66 53.10
N ARG A 769 2.52 -28.52 51.93
CA ARG A 769 2.88 -29.52 50.92
C ARG A 769 1.78 -29.92 49.96
N ASP A 770 1.33 -28.94 49.20
CA ASP A 770 0.46 -29.10 48.03
C ASP A 770 1.25 -29.10 46.69
N ASP A 771 2.58 -29.00 46.76
CA ASP A 771 3.55 -28.85 45.67
C ASP A 771 3.57 -27.46 44.98
N VAL A 772 2.90 -26.44 45.55
CA VAL A 772 3.07 -25.00 45.28
C VAL A 772 4.03 -24.38 46.32
N GLY A 773 4.55 -23.16 46.11
CA GLY A 773 5.52 -22.53 47.01
C GLY A 773 5.09 -21.21 47.65
N ASP A 774 5.63 -20.92 48.85
CA ASP A 774 5.42 -19.76 49.75
C ASP A 774 5.36 -18.34 49.09
N ARG A 775 5.68 -18.22 47.79
CA ARG A 775 5.74 -16.96 47.03
C ARG A 775 4.69 -16.79 45.95
N CYS A 776 4.22 -17.89 45.38
CA CYS A 776 3.17 -17.91 44.36
C CYS A 776 1.85 -18.43 44.93
N ASP A 777 1.92 -19.19 46.03
CA ASP A 777 0.78 -19.73 46.76
C ASP A 777 -0.10 -18.61 47.34
N ASN A 778 -1.36 -18.55 46.90
CA ASN A 778 -2.39 -17.63 47.38
C ASN A 778 -3.04 -18.05 48.71
N CYS A 779 -2.73 -19.24 49.24
CA CYS A 779 -3.23 -19.79 50.49
C CYS A 779 -2.18 -20.56 51.33
N VAL A 780 -0.93 -20.06 51.39
CA VAL A 780 0.32 -20.40 52.17
C VAL A 780 0.27 -21.36 53.39
N HIS A 781 -0.89 -21.66 53.98
CA HIS A 781 -1.10 -22.54 55.13
C HIS A 781 -2.22 -23.59 54.96
N GLU A 782 -2.99 -23.61 53.85
CA GLU A 782 -4.16 -24.49 53.63
C GLU A 782 -4.24 -25.10 52.19
N SER A 783 -3.14 -25.70 51.71
CA SER A 783 -3.01 -26.69 50.62
C SER A 783 -4.10 -26.68 49.51
N ASN A 784 -3.83 -25.99 48.41
CA ASN A 784 -4.70 -25.84 47.25
C ASN A 784 -3.90 -25.87 45.93
N PRO A 785 -3.51 -27.05 45.40
CA PRO A 785 -2.63 -27.16 44.23
C PRO A 785 -3.19 -26.48 42.96
N ASP A 786 -4.51 -26.40 42.85
CA ASP A 786 -5.23 -25.80 41.72
C ASP A 786 -5.25 -24.25 41.80
N GLN A 787 -4.85 -23.66 42.94
CA GLN A 787 -4.66 -22.22 43.18
C GLN A 787 -5.86 -21.32 42.79
N VAL A 788 -7.08 -21.87 42.85
CA VAL A 788 -8.33 -21.16 42.49
C VAL A 788 -8.53 -19.92 43.37
N ASP A 789 -8.89 -18.81 42.71
CA ASP A 789 -9.16 -17.49 43.27
C ASP A 789 -10.32 -16.90 42.45
N THR A 790 -11.54 -17.00 43.00
CA THR A 790 -12.79 -16.74 42.27
C THR A 790 -13.00 -15.25 41.95
N ASP A 791 -12.71 -14.32 42.87
CA ASP A 791 -12.81 -12.87 42.63
C ASP A 791 -11.52 -12.24 42.06
N ASN A 792 -10.42 -13.00 42.00
CA ASN A 792 -9.09 -12.61 41.52
C ASN A 792 -8.41 -11.54 42.39
N ASN A 793 -8.66 -11.54 43.71
CA ASN A 793 -8.05 -10.57 44.64
C ASN A 793 -6.62 -10.93 45.11
N GLY A 794 -6.21 -12.20 44.98
CA GLY A 794 -4.93 -12.74 45.44
C GLY A 794 -4.95 -13.52 46.76
N GLU A 795 -6.13 -13.82 47.32
CA GLU A 795 -6.36 -14.73 48.46
C GLU A 795 -7.29 -15.86 47.97
N GLY A 796 -6.79 -17.09 47.89
CA GLY A 796 -7.48 -18.17 47.20
C GLY A 796 -8.72 -18.75 47.93
N ASP A 797 -9.57 -19.43 47.17
CA ASP A 797 -10.85 -20.02 47.63
C ASP A 797 -10.71 -20.94 48.85
N ALA A 798 -9.54 -21.56 49.03
CA ALA A 798 -9.27 -22.50 50.11
C ALA A 798 -9.07 -21.84 51.49
N CYS A 799 -8.68 -20.57 51.52
CA CYS A 799 -8.40 -19.81 52.74
C CYS A 799 -9.33 -18.59 52.93
N ALA A 800 -9.88 -18.05 51.84
CA ALA A 800 -10.87 -16.98 51.87
C ALA A 800 -12.21 -17.43 52.50
N ILE A 801 -12.93 -16.48 53.11
CA ILE A 801 -14.19 -16.70 53.86
C ILE A 801 -15.44 -16.19 53.14
N ASP A 802 -15.21 -15.62 51.96
CA ASP A 802 -16.00 -14.73 51.12
C ASP A 802 -15.19 -14.74 49.81
N ILE A 803 -15.52 -15.65 48.87
CA ILE A 803 -14.61 -16.04 47.75
C ILE A 803 -14.94 -15.35 46.42
N ASP A 804 -16.15 -14.83 46.28
CA ASP A 804 -16.58 -14.01 45.14
C ASP A 804 -16.52 -12.49 45.41
N GLY A 805 -16.19 -12.11 46.65
CA GLY A 805 -15.93 -10.73 47.08
C GLY A 805 -17.20 -9.90 47.30
N ASP A 806 -18.37 -10.51 47.42
CA ASP A 806 -19.65 -9.80 47.57
C ASP A 806 -19.87 -9.19 48.98
N GLY A 807 -19.23 -9.75 50.02
CA GLY A 807 -19.36 -9.31 51.42
C GLY A 807 -20.32 -10.13 52.29
N ILE A 808 -20.95 -11.15 51.72
CA ILE A 808 -21.58 -12.28 52.39
C ILE A 808 -20.48 -13.33 52.66
N LEU A 809 -20.74 -14.28 53.57
CA LEU A 809 -19.77 -15.32 53.92
C LEU A 809 -20.25 -16.65 53.36
N ASN A 810 -19.34 -17.48 52.83
CA ASN A 810 -19.63 -18.77 52.18
C ASN A 810 -20.64 -19.66 52.93
N GLU A 811 -20.66 -19.63 54.28
CA GLU A 811 -21.63 -20.38 55.12
C GLU A 811 -23.09 -19.90 55.05
N ARG A 812 -23.36 -18.75 54.41
CA ARG A 812 -24.66 -18.06 54.39
C ARG A 812 -25.09 -17.59 53.01
N ASP A 813 -24.17 -17.67 52.07
CA ASP A 813 -24.33 -17.29 50.69
C ASP A 813 -25.15 -18.35 49.95
N ASN A 814 -26.09 -17.92 49.11
CA ASN A 814 -26.84 -18.78 48.21
C ASN A 814 -26.21 -18.90 46.80
N CYS A 815 -25.20 -18.09 46.48
CA CYS A 815 -24.34 -18.23 45.30
C CYS A 815 -22.84 -18.04 45.62
N PRO A 816 -22.20 -18.92 46.43
CA PRO A 816 -20.81 -18.74 46.90
C PRO A 816 -19.71 -18.49 45.85
N TYR A 817 -20.00 -18.64 44.56
CA TYR A 817 -19.05 -18.44 43.46
C TYR A 817 -19.51 -17.35 42.46
N VAL A 818 -20.59 -16.61 42.74
CA VAL A 818 -21.22 -15.68 41.77
C VAL A 818 -21.84 -14.46 42.47
N TYR A 819 -21.05 -13.37 42.52
CA TYR A 819 -21.34 -12.08 43.14
C TYR A 819 -22.82 -11.67 43.11
N ASN A 820 -23.53 -11.76 44.25
CA ASN A 820 -24.97 -11.49 44.31
C ASN A 820 -25.45 -10.82 45.61
N VAL A 821 -24.93 -9.63 45.91
CA VAL A 821 -25.20 -8.82 47.13
C VAL A 821 -26.67 -8.56 47.53
N ASP A 822 -27.65 -8.87 46.69
CA ASP A 822 -29.08 -8.83 47.06
C ASP A 822 -29.62 -10.15 47.63
N GLN A 823 -28.86 -11.24 47.49
CA GLN A 823 -29.12 -12.60 47.98
C GLN A 823 -30.54 -13.07 47.64
N ARG A 824 -30.94 -12.82 46.40
CA ARG A 824 -32.25 -13.22 45.88
C ARG A 824 -32.30 -14.73 45.66
N ASP A 825 -33.42 -15.30 46.07
CA ASP A 825 -33.84 -16.70 45.93
C ASP A 825 -35.35 -16.63 45.67
N THR A 826 -35.74 -16.75 44.40
CA THR A 826 -37.09 -16.43 43.92
C THR A 826 -38.11 -17.54 44.21
N ASP A 827 -37.70 -18.82 44.26
CA ASP A 827 -38.60 -19.95 44.52
C ASP A 827 -38.44 -20.63 45.89
N GLY A 828 -37.32 -20.41 46.58
CA GLY A 828 -37.05 -20.83 47.96
C GLY A 828 -36.28 -22.14 48.11
N ASP A 829 -35.48 -22.55 47.11
CA ASP A 829 -34.73 -23.81 47.13
C ASP A 829 -33.42 -23.77 47.93
N GLY A 830 -32.80 -22.59 48.05
CA GLY A 830 -31.54 -22.34 48.76
C GLY A 830 -30.34 -21.98 47.88
N VAL A 831 -30.49 -21.97 46.55
CA VAL A 831 -29.58 -21.43 45.55
C VAL A 831 -30.10 -20.05 45.11
N GLY A 832 -29.22 -19.13 44.71
CA GLY A 832 -29.63 -17.78 44.33
C GLY A 832 -29.89 -17.58 42.84
N ASP A 833 -30.79 -16.64 42.50
CA ASP A 833 -31.20 -16.30 41.11
C ASP A 833 -30.03 -16.04 40.14
N HIS A 834 -28.84 -15.73 40.65
CA HIS A 834 -27.62 -15.43 39.88
C HIS A 834 -26.77 -16.66 39.52
N CYS A 835 -26.97 -17.79 40.19
CA CYS A 835 -26.22 -19.04 39.97
C CYS A 835 -27.11 -20.28 39.81
N ASP A 836 -28.41 -20.15 40.05
CA ASP A 836 -29.41 -21.19 39.83
C ASP A 836 -29.65 -21.43 38.32
N ASN A 837 -29.58 -22.68 37.89
CA ASN A 837 -29.89 -23.10 36.51
C ASN A 837 -31.39 -23.32 36.23
N CYS A 838 -32.27 -23.11 37.21
CA CYS A 838 -33.72 -22.96 37.04
C CYS A 838 -34.37 -21.97 38.04
N PRO A 839 -34.14 -20.64 37.95
CA PRO A 839 -34.56 -19.58 38.92
C PRO A 839 -36.07 -19.43 39.27
N LEU A 840 -36.91 -20.40 38.92
CA LEU A 840 -38.37 -20.43 39.05
C LEU A 840 -38.94 -21.82 39.44
N GLU A 841 -38.15 -22.91 39.49
CA GLU A 841 -38.63 -24.33 39.60
C GLU A 841 -37.82 -25.28 40.53
N HIS A 842 -37.31 -24.78 41.67
CA HIS A 842 -36.81 -25.48 42.88
C HIS A 842 -36.04 -26.80 42.63
N ASN A 843 -34.72 -26.69 42.58
CA ASN A 843 -33.74 -27.67 42.10
C ASN A 843 -32.43 -27.69 42.93
N PRO A 844 -32.40 -27.93 44.27
CA PRO A 844 -31.21 -27.67 45.09
C PRO A 844 -30.00 -28.56 44.80
N ASP A 845 -30.19 -29.62 44.02
CA ASP A 845 -29.11 -30.49 43.54
C ASP A 845 -28.41 -29.92 42.28
N GLN A 846 -28.95 -28.84 41.68
CA GLN A 846 -28.49 -28.10 40.48
C GLN A 846 -28.09 -28.99 39.28
N ILE A 847 -28.73 -30.16 39.16
CA ILE A 847 -28.39 -31.16 38.14
C ILE A 847 -28.78 -30.65 36.75
N ASP A 848 -27.77 -30.52 35.91
CA ASP A 848 -27.86 -30.38 34.47
C ASP A 848 -27.30 -31.69 33.84
N SER A 849 -28.19 -32.56 33.34
CA SER A 849 -27.83 -33.88 32.82
C SER A 849 -27.17 -33.87 31.44
N ASP A 850 -27.24 -32.75 30.70
CA ASP A 850 -26.89 -32.70 29.28
C ASP A 850 -26.08 -31.44 28.88
N SER A 851 -25.77 -30.57 29.84
CA SER A 851 -24.75 -29.51 29.83
C SER A 851 -25.06 -28.25 29.00
N ASP A 852 -26.33 -27.88 28.82
CA ASP A 852 -26.70 -26.63 28.15
C ASP A 852 -26.71 -25.39 29.08
N ARG A 853 -26.63 -25.59 30.40
CA ARG A 853 -26.83 -24.64 31.53
C ARG A 853 -28.29 -24.43 31.96
N VAL A 854 -29.22 -25.29 31.55
CA VAL A 854 -30.62 -25.32 31.99
C VAL A 854 -30.83 -26.58 32.84
N GLY A 855 -31.28 -26.42 34.09
CA GLY A 855 -31.40 -27.56 35.01
C GLY A 855 -32.51 -28.55 34.64
N ASP A 856 -32.34 -29.83 35.06
CA ASP A 856 -33.25 -30.99 34.90
C ASP A 856 -34.73 -30.76 35.32
N LYS A 857 -35.09 -29.60 35.89
CA LYS A 857 -36.48 -29.21 36.24
C LYS A 857 -37.15 -28.33 35.21
N CYS A 858 -36.41 -27.37 34.67
CA CYS A 858 -36.91 -26.37 33.73
C CYS A 858 -36.51 -26.68 32.30
N ASP A 859 -35.45 -27.49 32.09
CA ASP A 859 -35.22 -28.17 30.81
C ASP A 859 -36.47 -28.98 30.44
N ASN A 860 -36.97 -28.71 29.25
CA ASN A 860 -38.01 -29.49 28.62
C ASN A 860 -37.66 -29.89 27.17
N ASN A 861 -36.44 -29.59 26.72
CA ASN A 861 -35.88 -29.94 25.40
C ASN A 861 -36.77 -29.50 24.22
N GLN A 862 -37.67 -28.53 24.41
CA GLN A 862 -38.47 -27.94 23.34
C GLN A 862 -37.78 -26.66 22.86
N ASP A 863 -36.90 -26.84 21.90
CA ASP A 863 -36.41 -25.87 20.93
C ASP A 863 -37.14 -26.19 19.60
N ILE A 864 -37.67 -25.19 18.88
CA ILE A 864 -38.55 -25.41 17.70
C ILE A 864 -37.92 -25.02 16.36
N ASP A 865 -36.92 -24.15 16.36
CA ASP A 865 -36.19 -23.73 15.17
C ASP A 865 -34.69 -24.11 15.19
N GLU A 866 -34.30 -24.80 16.26
CA GLU A 866 -33.08 -25.58 16.51
C GLU A 866 -31.85 -24.70 16.82
N ASP A 867 -32.03 -23.52 17.42
CA ASP A 867 -30.96 -22.53 17.68
C ASP A 867 -30.11 -22.81 18.94
N GLY A 868 -30.69 -23.46 19.96
CA GLY A 868 -30.06 -23.79 21.23
C GLY A 868 -30.85 -23.37 22.47
N HIS A 869 -31.75 -22.40 22.36
CA HIS A 869 -32.58 -21.92 23.47
C HIS A 869 -33.97 -22.54 23.43
N GLN A 870 -34.48 -22.95 24.60
CA GLN A 870 -35.83 -23.53 24.68
C GLN A 870 -36.92 -22.44 24.60
N ASN A 871 -38.07 -22.78 24.00
CA ASN A 871 -39.23 -21.90 23.67
C ASN A 871 -39.76 -21.00 24.82
N ASN A 872 -39.33 -21.22 26.05
CA ASN A 872 -39.73 -20.51 27.27
C ASN A 872 -38.63 -19.68 27.93
N LEU A 873 -37.42 -19.68 27.36
CA LEU A 873 -36.28 -18.83 27.71
C LEU A 873 -35.83 -17.96 26.51
N ASP A 874 -36.05 -18.46 25.29
CA ASP A 874 -35.80 -17.77 24.02
C ASP A 874 -36.65 -16.49 23.86
N ASN A 875 -35.99 -15.38 23.48
CA ASN A 875 -36.60 -14.08 23.19
C ASN A 875 -37.17 -13.95 21.76
N CYS A 876 -36.88 -14.89 20.85
CA CYS A 876 -37.49 -15.02 19.53
C CYS A 876 -37.94 -16.47 19.15
N PRO A 877 -38.92 -17.10 19.86
CA PRO A 877 -39.34 -18.53 19.75
C PRO A 877 -39.76 -19.14 18.39
N TYR A 878 -39.51 -18.50 17.25
CA TYR A 878 -39.76 -19.00 15.89
C TYR A 878 -38.75 -18.48 14.84
N ILE A 879 -37.69 -17.75 15.22
CA ILE A 879 -36.66 -17.20 14.32
C ILE A 879 -35.26 -17.35 14.97
N PRO A 880 -34.41 -18.30 14.50
CA PRO A 880 -33.14 -18.62 15.15
C PRO A 880 -32.19 -17.42 15.38
N ASN A 881 -31.85 -17.20 16.65
CA ASN A 881 -30.96 -16.18 17.15
C ASN A 881 -30.21 -16.70 18.38
N ALA A 882 -29.33 -17.68 18.17
CA ALA A 882 -28.65 -18.41 19.24
C ALA A 882 -27.79 -17.53 20.16
N ASN A 883 -27.46 -16.29 19.73
CA ASN A 883 -26.77 -15.28 20.54
C ASN A 883 -27.71 -14.44 21.44
N GLN A 884 -29.03 -14.61 21.31
CA GLN A 884 -30.11 -13.95 22.06
C GLN A 884 -29.96 -12.43 22.18
N ALA A 885 -29.35 -11.79 21.18
CA ALA A 885 -29.13 -10.34 21.19
C ALA A 885 -30.47 -9.58 21.24
N ASP A 886 -30.48 -8.57 22.10
CA ASP A 886 -31.60 -7.72 22.52
C ASP A 886 -30.93 -6.40 22.97
N HIS A 887 -30.72 -5.49 22.01
CA HIS A 887 -29.88 -4.31 22.22
C HIS A 887 -30.53 -3.29 23.18
N ASP A 888 -31.83 -3.02 23.01
CA ASP A 888 -32.59 -2.07 23.83
C ASP A 888 -33.08 -2.63 25.20
N LYS A 889 -33.14 -3.96 25.37
CA LYS A 889 -33.63 -4.68 26.55
C LYS A 889 -35.15 -4.54 26.83
N ASP A 890 -35.96 -4.52 25.76
CA ASP A 890 -37.42 -4.70 25.72
C ASP A 890 -37.85 -6.12 26.11
N GLY A 891 -37.00 -7.12 25.87
CA GLY A 891 -37.28 -8.55 26.10
C GLY A 891 -37.73 -9.30 24.83
N LYS A 892 -37.40 -8.77 23.65
CA LYS A 892 -37.62 -9.38 22.34
C LYS A 892 -36.31 -9.22 21.56
N GLY A 893 -35.80 -10.30 20.97
CA GLY A 893 -34.49 -10.24 20.34
C GLY A 893 -34.50 -9.56 18.96
N ASP A 894 -33.37 -8.94 18.60
CA ASP A 894 -33.17 -8.19 17.34
C ASP A 894 -33.68 -8.98 16.11
N ALA A 895 -33.41 -10.30 16.08
CA ALA A 895 -33.74 -11.18 14.96
C ALA A 895 -35.25 -11.31 14.68
N CYS A 896 -36.10 -10.98 15.64
CA CYS A 896 -37.56 -10.90 15.50
C CYS A 896 -38.13 -9.52 15.81
N ASP A 897 -37.29 -8.51 16.00
CA ASP A 897 -37.69 -7.11 16.10
C ASP A 897 -37.77 -6.39 14.75
N HIS A 898 -38.22 -5.14 14.81
CA HIS A 898 -38.40 -4.20 13.71
C HIS A 898 -37.91 -2.76 14.09
N ASP A 899 -37.23 -2.59 15.22
CA ASP A 899 -36.90 -1.31 15.89
C ASP A 899 -35.81 -1.59 16.96
N ASP A 900 -34.68 -2.21 16.58
CA ASP A 900 -33.66 -2.85 17.48
C ASP A 900 -33.11 -1.97 18.65
N ASP A 901 -33.23 -0.64 18.56
CA ASP A 901 -32.80 0.32 19.59
C ASP A 901 -33.94 1.14 20.23
N ASN A 902 -35.19 0.82 19.85
CA ASN A 902 -36.45 1.47 20.26
C ASN A 902 -36.51 3.01 20.03
N ASP A 903 -35.78 3.56 19.05
CA ASP A 903 -35.88 5.00 18.72
C ASP A 903 -37.17 5.40 18.01
N GLY A 904 -37.80 4.45 17.30
CA GLY A 904 -39.02 4.64 16.51
C GLY A 904 -38.80 4.74 14.99
N ILE A 905 -37.56 4.56 14.50
CA ILE A 905 -37.21 4.38 13.10
C ILE A 905 -36.90 2.88 12.83
N PRO A 906 -37.69 2.18 11.99
CA PRO A 906 -37.46 0.76 11.75
C PRO A 906 -36.16 0.44 11.00
N ASP A 907 -35.52 -0.67 11.37
CA ASP A 907 -34.20 -1.14 10.88
C ASP A 907 -34.01 -1.12 9.37
N ASP A 908 -35.07 -1.39 8.58
CA ASP A 908 -35.01 -1.36 7.11
C ASP A 908 -34.83 0.05 6.53
N LYS A 909 -34.75 1.08 7.39
CA LYS A 909 -34.54 2.50 7.08
C LYS A 909 -33.50 3.18 7.96
N ASP A 910 -33.02 2.53 9.01
CA ASP A 910 -32.12 3.14 9.97
C ASP A 910 -30.67 3.25 9.45
N ASN A 911 -29.94 4.27 9.90
CA ASN A 911 -28.52 4.48 9.63
C ASN A 911 -27.59 4.14 10.81
N CYS A 912 -28.13 3.83 11.98
CA CYS A 912 -27.48 3.39 13.21
C CYS A 912 -28.39 2.43 14.01
N ARG A 913 -28.86 1.34 13.37
CA ARG A 913 -29.81 0.33 13.88
C ARG A 913 -29.75 -0.01 15.38
N LEU A 914 -28.56 -0.02 15.98
CA LEU A 914 -28.29 -0.50 17.34
C LEU A 914 -28.02 0.64 18.35
N ALA A 915 -28.36 1.90 17.99
CA ALA A 915 -27.59 3.06 18.44
C ALA A 915 -28.38 4.39 18.56
N PHE A 916 -29.67 4.32 18.94
CA PHE A 916 -30.65 5.37 19.27
C PHE A 916 -30.35 6.78 18.72
N ASN A 917 -30.93 7.13 17.57
CA ASN A 917 -30.71 8.42 16.93
C ASN A 917 -31.91 8.95 16.11
N PRO A 918 -33.05 9.33 16.72
CA PRO A 918 -34.33 9.53 16.01
C PRO A 918 -34.40 10.79 15.13
N ASP A 919 -33.33 11.58 15.09
CA ASP A 919 -33.11 12.67 14.12
C ASP A 919 -32.38 12.19 12.83
N GLN A 920 -31.90 10.94 12.79
CA GLN A 920 -31.21 10.24 11.70
C GLN A 920 -30.08 11.07 11.05
N LEU A 921 -29.23 11.66 11.91
CA LEU A 921 -28.20 12.61 11.52
C LEU A 921 -27.00 11.90 10.86
N ASP A 922 -26.83 12.14 9.56
CA ASP A 922 -25.66 11.77 8.74
C ASP A 922 -25.06 13.07 8.15
N SER A 923 -23.90 13.50 8.66
CA SER A 923 -23.27 14.78 8.30
C SER A 923 -22.31 14.70 7.10
N ASP A 924 -21.73 13.54 6.80
CA ASP A 924 -20.79 13.37 5.66
C ASP A 924 -21.45 12.76 4.40
N GLY A 925 -22.65 12.19 4.55
CA GLY A 925 -23.53 11.72 3.49
C GLY A 925 -23.18 10.31 3.01
N ASP A 926 -22.61 9.46 3.88
CA ASP A 926 -22.16 8.12 3.53
C ASP A 926 -23.21 7.01 3.77
N GLY A 927 -24.25 7.29 4.56
CA GLY A 927 -25.35 6.37 4.85
C GLY A 927 -25.28 5.64 6.20
N ARG A 928 -24.26 5.91 7.03
CA ARG A 928 -24.23 5.59 8.47
C ARG A 928 -24.46 6.87 9.28
N GLY A 929 -25.08 6.76 10.45
CA GLY A 929 -25.34 7.94 11.30
C GLY A 929 -24.08 8.41 12.05
N ASP A 930 -24.03 9.71 12.36
CA ASP A 930 -22.91 10.37 13.05
C ASP A 930 -22.62 9.79 14.45
N ILE A 931 -23.59 9.12 15.08
CA ILE A 931 -23.48 8.62 16.46
C ILE A 931 -22.71 7.29 16.55
N CYS A 932 -22.91 6.40 15.58
CA CYS A 932 -22.37 5.04 15.57
C CYS A 932 -21.20 4.91 14.60
N LYS A 933 -20.42 5.98 14.34
CA LYS A 933 -19.61 6.07 13.11
C LYS A 933 -18.48 5.03 13.00
N ASP A 934 -17.67 4.88 14.04
CA ASP A 934 -16.50 3.98 14.09
C ASP A 934 -16.73 2.71 14.94
N ASP A 935 -17.92 2.63 15.55
CA ASP A 935 -18.38 1.69 16.60
C ASP A 935 -19.90 1.57 16.38
N PHE A 936 -20.42 0.38 16.01
CA PHE A 936 -21.79 0.22 15.50
C PHE A 936 -22.83 -0.08 16.60
N ASP A 937 -22.45 -0.88 17.60
CA ASP A 937 -23.31 -1.40 18.68
C ASP A 937 -23.04 -0.76 20.06
N GLN A 938 -22.15 0.24 20.11
CA GLN A 938 -21.82 1.09 21.25
C GLN A 938 -21.08 0.39 22.41
N ASP A 939 -20.36 -0.69 22.12
CA ASP A 939 -19.56 -1.40 23.11
C ASP A 939 -18.25 -0.69 23.50
N ASN A 940 -17.87 0.38 22.77
CA ASN A 940 -16.65 1.20 22.89
C ASN A 940 -15.38 0.61 22.23
N ILE A 941 -15.50 -0.50 21.49
CA ILE A 941 -14.49 -1.05 20.59
C ILE A 941 -14.80 -0.56 19.16
N LEU A 942 -13.78 -0.52 18.29
CA LEU A 942 -13.95 -0.03 16.92
C LEU A 942 -14.18 -1.20 15.97
N ASP A 943 -15.06 -1.03 14.96
CA ASP A 943 -15.41 -1.99 13.89
C ASP A 943 -14.22 -2.85 13.39
N ILE A 944 -13.04 -2.21 13.34
CA ILE A 944 -11.82 -2.72 12.72
C ILE A 944 -11.01 -3.67 13.61
N TYR A 945 -11.22 -3.60 14.93
CA TYR A 945 -10.57 -4.44 15.95
C TYR A 945 -11.53 -5.47 16.54
N ASP A 946 -12.81 -5.16 16.50
CA ASP A 946 -13.90 -6.03 16.89
C ASP A 946 -13.94 -7.34 16.06
N VAL A 947 -14.52 -8.37 16.68
CA VAL A 947 -14.87 -9.68 16.12
C VAL A 947 -16.35 -9.77 15.73
N CYS A 948 -17.25 -9.02 16.36
CA CYS A 948 -18.70 -9.06 16.14
C CYS A 948 -19.38 -7.66 16.16
N PRO A 949 -19.02 -6.73 15.24
CA PRO A 949 -19.49 -5.33 15.23
C PRO A 949 -20.95 -5.11 14.79
N GLU A 950 -21.83 -6.00 15.23
CA GLU A 950 -23.30 -5.87 15.22
C GLU A 950 -23.88 -6.60 16.47
N ASN A 951 -23.13 -6.63 17.59
CA ASN A 951 -23.49 -7.33 18.83
C ASN A 951 -22.65 -6.84 20.04
N PHE A 952 -23.22 -5.92 20.83
CA PHE A 952 -22.57 -5.25 21.98
C PHE A 952 -21.98 -6.17 23.09
N ALA A 953 -22.23 -7.48 23.02
CA ALA A 953 -21.80 -8.46 24.02
C ALA A 953 -20.47 -9.18 23.70
N ILE A 954 -19.92 -9.08 22.47
CA ILE A 954 -18.80 -9.94 22.00
C ILE A 954 -17.74 -9.13 21.22
N SER A 955 -16.81 -8.48 21.92
CA SER A 955 -15.80 -7.60 21.31
C SER A 955 -14.44 -8.23 21.01
N GLU A 956 -14.06 -9.30 21.72
CA GLU A 956 -12.78 -10.00 21.54
C GLU A 956 -12.98 -11.52 21.52
N THR A 957 -11.99 -12.27 20.99
CA THR A 957 -11.98 -13.73 21.18
C THR A 957 -11.47 -14.06 22.58
N ASP A 958 -12.30 -14.73 23.38
CA ASP A 958 -11.99 -15.07 24.77
C ASP A 958 -12.47 -16.49 25.16
N PHE A 959 -11.53 -17.35 25.55
CA PHE A 959 -11.77 -18.61 26.23
C PHE A 959 -11.11 -18.68 27.63
N ARG A 960 -10.95 -17.54 28.33
CA ARG A 960 -10.58 -17.50 29.77
C ARG A 960 -11.63 -18.18 30.62
N ARG A 961 -12.91 -17.92 30.33
CA ARG A 961 -14.07 -18.55 30.96
C ARG A 961 -14.64 -19.58 30.00
N PHE A 962 -14.69 -20.84 30.42
CA PHE A 962 -15.24 -21.93 29.63
C PHE A 962 -15.97 -22.95 30.51
N GLN A 963 -17.01 -23.57 29.95
CA GLN A 963 -17.70 -24.71 30.55
C GLN A 963 -16.94 -26.00 30.24
N MET A 964 -16.68 -26.78 31.28
CA MET A 964 -16.10 -28.12 31.18
C MET A 964 -17.19 -29.17 30.95
N VAL A 965 -17.13 -29.88 29.81
CA VAL A 965 -18.15 -30.85 29.38
C VAL A 965 -17.54 -32.25 29.28
N PRO A 966 -17.69 -33.11 30.31
CA PRO A 966 -17.22 -34.50 30.26
C PRO A 966 -18.19 -35.39 29.44
N LEU A 967 -17.69 -36.02 28.38
CA LEU A 967 -18.51 -36.81 27.44
C LEU A 967 -18.59 -38.31 27.80
N ASP A 968 -17.80 -38.77 28.79
CA ASP A 968 -17.99 -40.08 29.46
C ASP A 968 -17.73 -39.99 30.99
N PRO A 969 -18.60 -39.32 31.76
CA PRO A 969 -18.43 -39.12 33.22
C PRO A 969 -18.55 -40.41 34.05
N LYS A 970 -18.60 -41.58 33.39
CA LYS A 970 -18.62 -42.94 33.97
C LYS A 970 -17.49 -43.80 33.38
N GLY A 971 -16.45 -43.12 32.88
CA GLY A 971 -15.41 -43.68 32.02
C GLY A 971 -14.42 -44.62 32.69
N THR A 972 -13.48 -45.11 31.88
CA THR A 972 -12.52 -46.15 32.29
C THR A 972 -11.16 -45.63 32.72
N SER A 973 -10.83 -44.36 32.43
CA SER A 973 -9.65 -43.72 33.00
C SER A 973 -10.02 -42.85 34.21
N GLN A 974 -11.17 -42.15 34.15
CA GLN A 974 -11.58 -41.13 35.12
C GLN A 974 -10.51 -40.04 35.33
N ILE A 975 -9.82 -39.70 34.23
CA ILE A 975 -8.92 -38.55 34.14
C ILE A 975 -9.66 -37.52 33.28
N ASP A 976 -10.11 -36.45 33.91
CA ASP A 976 -10.72 -35.32 33.21
C ASP A 976 -9.63 -34.48 32.49
N PRO A 977 -9.98 -33.71 31.45
CA PRO A 977 -9.00 -32.91 30.73
C PRO A 977 -8.52 -31.72 31.58
N ASN A 978 -7.21 -31.61 31.81
CA ASN A 978 -6.60 -30.39 32.34
C ASN A 978 -6.34 -29.37 31.22
N TRP A 979 -6.78 -28.11 31.40
CA TRP A 979 -6.62 -27.03 30.43
C TRP A 979 -5.91 -25.83 31.06
N VAL A 980 -4.85 -25.36 30.41
CA VAL A 980 -4.11 -24.14 30.78
C VAL A 980 -4.47 -23.03 29.79
N VAL A 981 -4.90 -21.88 30.31
CA VAL A 981 -5.21 -20.68 29.51
C VAL A 981 -3.96 -19.84 29.32
N ARG A 982 -3.71 -19.39 28.08
CA ARG A 982 -2.67 -18.41 27.70
C ARG A 982 -3.26 -17.36 26.76
N HIS A 983 -2.47 -16.34 26.40
CA HIS A 983 -2.89 -15.26 25.49
C HIS A 983 -4.24 -14.63 25.86
N GLN A 984 -4.52 -14.49 27.17
CA GLN A 984 -5.78 -13.94 27.69
C GLN A 984 -7.04 -14.60 27.08
N GLY A 985 -7.02 -15.92 26.87
CA GLY A 985 -8.15 -16.68 26.33
C GLY A 985 -8.03 -17.03 24.84
N LYS A 986 -7.05 -16.49 24.12
CA LYS A 986 -6.78 -16.85 22.70
C LYS A 986 -5.87 -18.07 22.54
N GLU A 987 -5.45 -18.69 23.63
CA GLU A 987 -4.69 -19.93 23.62
C GLU A 987 -5.11 -20.87 24.75
N LEU A 988 -5.28 -22.15 24.43
CA LEU A 988 -5.60 -23.22 25.37
C LEU A 988 -4.63 -24.38 25.15
N VAL A 989 -3.98 -24.84 26.21
CA VAL A 989 -3.08 -26.00 26.19
C VAL A 989 -3.65 -27.11 27.06
N GLN A 990 -3.84 -28.29 26.48
CA GLN A 990 -4.34 -29.47 27.17
C GLN A 990 -3.16 -30.42 27.46
N THR A 991 -2.97 -30.80 28.74
CA THR A 991 -1.70 -31.41 29.19
C THR A 991 -1.74 -32.91 29.53
N VAL A 992 -2.92 -33.56 29.57
CA VAL A 992 -3.07 -34.92 30.13
C VAL A 992 -3.86 -35.86 29.21
N ASN A 993 -3.45 -37.12 29.09
CA ASN A 993 -4.24 -38.14 28.39
C ASN A 993 -5.51 -38.46 29.20
N CYS A 994 -6.67 -38.07 28.67
CA CYS A 994 -7.94 -37.98 29.37
C CYS A 994 -9.10 -38.75 28.68
N ASP A 995 -10.16 -39.03 29.45
CA ASP A 995 -11.48 -39.39 28.92
C ASP A 995 -12.04 -38.22 28.07
N PRO A 996 -12.99 -38.44 27.12
CA PRO A 996 -13.38 -37.43 26.14
C PRO A 996 -14.04 -36.21 26.80
N GLY A 997 -13.63 -35.00 26.41
CA GLY A 997 -14.19 -33.77 26.95
C GLY A 997 -14.05 -32.56 26.02
N ILE A 998 -14.78 -31.51 26.38
CA ILE A 998 -14.81 -30.22 25.67
C ILE A 998 -14.61 -29.09 26.68
N ALA A 999 -13.80 -28.09 26.32
CA ALA A 999 -13.84 -26.75 26.91
C ALA A 999 -14.67 -25.85 25.98
N VAL A 1000 -15.88 -25.46 26.39
CA VAL A 1000 -16.82 -24.66 25.57
C VAL A 1000 -16.82 -23.21 26.07
N GLY A 1001 -16.54 -22.24 25.21
CA GLY A 1001 -16.67 -20.82 25.55
C GLY A 1001 -18.12 -20.46 25.90
N PHE A 1002 -18.34 -19.30 26.53
CA PHE A 1002 -19.70 -18.85 26.84
C PHE A 1002 -20.36 -18.11 25.68
N ASP A 1003 -19.58 -17.49 24.81
CA ASP A 1003 -20.03 -16.73 23.64
C ASP A 1003 -20.82 -17.59 22.64
N GLU A 1004 -21.92 -17.01 22.16
CA GLU A 1004 -22.93 -17.67 21.33
C GLU A 1004 -23.03 -17.02 19.95
N PHE A 1005 -23.14 -17.84 18.90
CA PHE A 1005 -23.03 -17.37 17.53
C PHE A 1005 -24.16 -17.89 16.63
N ASN A 1006 -24.74 -16.97 15.85
CA ASN A 1006 -25.56 -17.31 14.70
C ASN A 1006 -24.66 -17.81 13.56
N ALA A 1007 -24.01 -16.88 12.88
CA ALA A 1007 -23.15 -17.14 11.74
C ALA A 1007 -21.72 -16.75 12.08
N VAL A 1008 -20.78 -17.68 11.94
CA VAL A 1008 -19.41 -17.53 12.47
C VAL A 1008 -18.36 -18.09 11.53
N ASP A 1009 -17.25 -17.38 11.42
CA ASP A 1009 -15.98 -17.93 10.95
C ASP A 1009 -15.08 -18.15 12.18
N PHE A 1010 -14.51 -19.34 12.33
CA PHE A 1010 -13.68 -19.70 13.49
C PHE A 1010 -12.38 -20.35 13.04
N SER A 1011 -11.25 -19.82 13.50
CA SER A 1011 -9.92 -20.27 13.15
C SER A 1011 -9.04 -20.43 14.37
N GLY A 1012 -7.99 -21.22 14.23
CA GLY A 1012 -7.03 -21.47 15.29
C GLY A 1012 -5.94 -22.41 14.82
N THR A 1013 -4.90 -22.51 15.63
CA THR A 1013 -3.71 -23.30 15.35
C THR A 1013 -3.68 -24.53 16.23
N PHE A 1014 -3.51 -25.67 15.57
CA PHE A 1014 -3.47 -27.01 16.13
C PHE A 1014 -2.03 -27.54 16.07
N PHE A 1015 -1.47 -27.87 17.22
CA PHE A 1015 -0.13 -28.43 17.38
C PHE A 1015 -0.13 -29.47 18.51
N ILE A 1016 0.65 -30.54 18.37
CA ILE A 1016 0.82 -31.55 19.42
C ILE A 1016 2.30 -31.63 19.78
N ASN A 1017 2.62 -31.26 21.02
CA ASN A 1017 3.97 -31.08 21.54
C ASN A 1017 4.52 -32.36 22.19
N THR A 1018 4.30 -33.51 21.55
CA THR A 1018 4.74 -34.83 22.04
C THR A 1018 4.88 -35.82 20.89
N ASP A 1019 5.69 -36.87 21.08
CA ASP A 1019 5.76 -38.06 20.22
C ASP A 1019 4.99 -39.26 20.81
N ARG A 1020 4.01 -38.97 21.68
CA ARG A 1020 3.19 -39.94 22.41
C ARG A 1020 1.73 -39.90 22.00
N ASP A 1021 1.13 -41.09 22.07
CA ASP A 1021 -0.21 -41.42 21.61
C ASP A 1021 -0.46 -41.08 20.13
N ASP A 1022 -1.62 -41.51 19.61
CA ASP A 1022 -1.94 -41.40 18.18
C ASP A 1022 -3.37 -40.89 17.94
N ASP A 1023 -3.92 -40.18 18.93
CA ASP A 1023 -5.35 -40.07 19.28
C ASP A 1023 -6.06 -38.79 18.82
N TYR A 1024 -7.24 -38.48 19.38
CA TYR A 1024 -8.18 -37.50 18.85
C TYR A 1024 -8.08 -36.15 19.55
N ALA A 1025 -7.98 -35.09 18.74
CA ALA A 1025 -8.20 -33.72 19.17
C ALA A 1025 -8.84 -32.88 18.04
N GLY A 1026 -9.33 -31.68 18.37
CA GLY A 1026 -10.00 -30.76 17.44
C GLY A 1026 -10.88 -29.74 18.16
N PHE A 1027 -12.03 -29.38 17.56
CA PHE A 1027 -12.91 -28.34 18.08
C PHE A 1027 -14.39 -28.64 17.82
N VAL A 1028 -15.28 -28.04 18.61
CA VAL A 1028 -16.74 -28.03 18.42
C VAL A 1028 -17.23 -26.67 17.94
N PHE A 1029 -18.38 -26.66 17.28
CA PHE A 1029 -19.09 -25.44 16.89
C PHE A 1029 -20.59 -25.69 16.83
N GLY A 1030 -21.39 -24.65 17.03
CA GLY A 1030 -22.83 -24.80 17.20
C GLY A 1030 -23.15 -25.76 18.34
N TYR A 1031 -22.42 -25.63 19.45
CA TYR A 1031 -22.68 -26.37 20.67
C TYR A 1031 -23.88 -25.75 21.38
N GLN A 1032 -24.88 -26.58 21.66
CA GLN A 1032 -26.06 -26.21 22.43
C GLN A 1032 -26.00 -26.99 23.75
N SER A 1033 -25.91 -28.32 23.63
CA SER A 1033 -25.70 -29.25 24.73
C SER A 1033 -24.70 -30.35 24.37
N SER A 1034 -24.30 -31.16 25.35
CA SER A 1034 -23.48 -32.38 25.17
C SER A 1034 -24.18 -33.47 24.36
N SER A 1035 -25.48 -33.34 24.07
CA SER A 1035 -26.22 -34.16 23.11
C SER A 1035 -26.31 -33.52 21.72
N ARG A 1036 -26.09 -32.19 21.61
CA ARG A 1036 -26.40 -31.34 20.44
C ARG A 1036 -25.23 -30.41 20.08
N PHE A 1037 -24.31 -30.89 19.23
CA PHE A 1037 -23.19 -30.08 18.70
C PHE A 1037 -22.64 -30.60 17.36
N TYR A 1038 -21.94 -29.74 16.60
CA TYR A 1038 -21.03 -30.19 15.54
C TYR A 1038 -19.60 -30.31 16.07
N VAL A 1039 -18.83 -31.27 15.56
CA VAL A 1039 -17.44 -31.50 15.96
C VAL A 1039 -16.53 -31.77 14.76
N VAL A 1040 -15.39 -31.07 14.73
CA VAL A 1040 -14.24 -31.36 13.88
C VAL A 1040 -13.20 -32.06 14.73
N MET A 1041 -12.80 -33.27 14.35
CA MET A 1041 -11.86 -34.09 15.11
C MET A 1041 -10.86 -34.78 14.18
N TRP A 1042 -9.60 -34.90 14.62
CA TRP A 1042 -8.51 -35.43 13.83
C TRP A 1042 -7.67 -36.42 14.63
N LYS A 1043 -7.41 -37.60 14.04
CA LYS A 1043 -6.61 -38.67 14.62
C LYS A 1043 -5.37 -38.98 13.78
N GLN A 1044 -4.25 -39.33 14.42
CA GLN A 1044 -2.99 -39.60 13.75
C GLN A 1044 -2.99 -40.95 13.01
N ILE A 1045 -3.34 -42.02 13.71
CA ILE A 1045 -3.25 -43.41 13.21
C ILE A 1045 -4.61 -44.09 13.33
N THR A 1046 -4.97 -44.93 12.35
CA THR A 1046 -6.24 -45.66 12.35
C THR A 1046 -6.26 -46.74 13.44
N GLN A 1047 -7.16 -46.60 14.43
CA GLN A 1047 -7.19 -47.42 15.65
C GLN A 1047 -8.63 -47.90 15.98
N THR A 1048 -8.78 -49.16 16.42
CA THR A 1048 -10.05 -49.64 17.01
C THR A 1048 -10.07 -49.30 18.50
N TYR A 1049 -11.13 -48.70 19.00
CA TYR A 1049 -11.24 -48.36 20.43
C TYR A 1049 -11.12 -49.60 21.31
N TRP A 1050 -10.48 -49.46 22.48
CA TRP A 1050 -10.22 -50.60 23.37
C TRP A 1050 -11.51 -51.19 23.95
N SER A 1051 -12.50 -50.36 24.29
CA SER A 1051 -13.81 -50.87 24.67
C SER A 1051 -14.57 -51.40 23.47
N HIS A 1052 -15.14 -52.59 23.61
CA HIS A 1052 -16.04 -53.19 22.62
C HIS A 1052 -17.53 -53.03 22.99
N THR A 1053 -17.82 -52.43 24.15
CA THR A 1053 -19.18 -52.07 24.60
C THR A 1053 -19.36 -50.56 24.61
N PRO A 1054 -20.56 -50.05 24.26
CA PRO A 1054 -21.75 -50.80 23.84
C PRO A 1054 -21.67 -51.23 22.36
N THR A 1055 -20.85 -50.56 21.56
CA THR A 1055 -20.59 -50.85 20.14
C THR A 1055 -19.08 -50.89 19.87
N ARG A 1056 -18.65 -51.64 18.85
CA ARG A 1056 -17.22 -51.66 18.46
C ARG A 1056 -16.91 -50.44 17.57
N ALA A 1057 -16.24 -49.45 18.12
CA ALA A 1057 -15.80 -48.25 17.40
C ALA A 1057 -14.49 -48.48 16.64
N GLN A 1058 -14.40 -47.93 15.42
CA GLN A 1058 -13.15 -47.83 14.67
C GLN A 1058 -12.95 -46.39 14.19
N GLY A 1059 -11.91 -45.75 14.71
CA GLY A 1059 -11.48 -44.41 14.34
C GLY A 1059 -10.41 -44.48 13.25
N TYR A 1060 -10.63 -43.78 12.15
CA TYR A 1060 -9.66 -43.67 11.06
C TYR A 1060 -8.86 -42.39 11.21
N SER A 1061 -7.59 -42.46 10.79
CA SER A 1061 -6.73 -41.29 10.63
C SER A 1061 -7.30 -40.36 9.55
N GLY A 1062 -7.15 -39.05 9.73
CA GLY A 1062 -7.81 -38.06 8.88
C GLY A 1062 -8.80 -37.18 9.64
N VAL A 1063 -8.96 -35.94 9.17
CA VAL A 1063 -9.92 -34.98 9.72
C VAL A 1063 -11.34 -35.51 9.47
N SER A 1064 -12.19 -35.46 10.48
CA SER A 1064 -13.61 -35.85 10.42
C SER A 1064 -14.48 -34.70 10.89
N ILE A 1065 -15.58 -34.43 10.19
CA ILE A 1065 -16.61 -33.47 10.56
C ILE A 1065 -17.87 -34.28 10.86
N LYS A 1066 -18.42 -34.15 12.07
CA LYS A 1066 -19.57 -34.92 12.55
C LYS A 1066 -20.62 -33.98 13.14
N VAL A 1067 -21.88 -34.40 13.08
CA VAL A 1067 -22.97 -33.82 13.87
C VAL A 1067 -23.39 -34.83 14.92
N VAL A 1068 -23.31 -34.43 16.19
CA VAL A 1068 -23.77 -35.20 17.34
C VAL A 1068 -25.23 -34.87 17.59
N ASN A 1069 -26.07 -35.89 17.69
CA ASN A 1069 -27.50 -35.81 18.04
C ASN A 1069 -27.80 -37.06 18.87
N SER A 1070 -27.51 -36.98 20.17
CA SER A 1070 -27.46 -38.12 21.07
C SER A 1070 -28.79 -38.39 21.74
N THR A 1071 -29.38 -39.57 21.50
CA THR A 1071 -30.58 -40.03 22.22
C THR A 1071 -30.24 -40.65 23.59
N THR A 1072 -29.04 -40.41 24.14
CA THR A 1072 -28.58 -40.97 25.43
C THR A 1072 -27.78 -39.99 26.28
N GLY A 1073 -27.46 -38.79 25.80
CA GLY A 1073 -26.47 -37.91 26.43
C GLY A 1073 -25.05 -38.52 26.54
N PRO A 1074 -24.21 -37.95 27.41
CA PRO A 1074 -22.86 -38.43 27.74
C PRO A 1074 -22.80 -39.87 28.26
N GLY A 1075 -21.71 -40.57 27.96
CA GLY A 1075 -21.45 -41.93 28.44
C GLY A 1075 -20.93 -42.89 27.37
N GLU A 1076 -20.90 -44.18 27.69
CA GLU A 1076 -20.28 -45.21 26.85
C GLU A 1076 -20.83 -45.30 25.41
N HIS A 1077 -22.10 -44.93 25.20
CA HIS A 1077 -22.71 -44.89 23.87
C HIS A 1077 -22.12 -43.75 23.01
N LEU A 1078 -22.12 -42.52 23.54
CA LEU A 1078 -21.67 -41.34 22.82
C LEU A 1078 -20.16 -41.37 22.60
N ARG A 1079 -19.38 -41.75 23.62
CA ARG A 1079 -17.93 -42.00 23.51
C ARG A 1079 -17.56 -42.92 22.35
N ASN A 1080 -18.19 -44.10 22.26
CA ASN A 1080 -17.88 -45.05 21.21
C ASN A 1080 -18.36 -44.55 19.84
N ALA A 1081 -19.45 -43.77 19.78
CA ALA A 1081 -19.88 -43.10 18.56
C ALA A 1081 -18.87 -42.05 18.09
N LEU A 1082 -18.40 -41.18 19.01
CA LEU A 1082 -17.40 -40.13 18.78
C LEU A 1082 -16.08 -40.71 18.25
N TRP A 1083 -15.60 -41.83 18.80
CA TRP A 1083 -14.41 -42.50 18.26
C TRP A 1083 -14.63 -43.08 16.85
N HIS A 1084 -15.85 -43.50 16.50
CA HIS A 1084 -16.09 -44.18 15.23
C HIS A 1084 -16.14 -43.20 14.04
N THR A 1085 -15.30 -43.41 13.02
CA THR A 1085 -15.46 -42.77 11.71
C THR A 1085 -16.59 -43.47 10.94
N GLY A 1086 -17.77 -42.85 10.94
CA GLY A 1086 -18.99 -43.40 10.36
C GLY A 1086 -20.24 -42.85 11.05
N ASP A 1087 -21.40 -43.40 10.70
CA ASP A 1087 -22.68 -43.02 11.33
C ASP A 1087 -23.01 -44.01 12.45
N THR A 1088 -23.41 -43.49 13.62
CA THR A 1088 -23.91 -44.28 14.74
C THR A 1088 -25.34 -43.86 15.04
N ALA A 1089 -26.31 -44.72 14.71
CA ALA A 1089 -27.73 -44.39 14.75
C ALA A 1089 -28.19 -43.96 16.14
N GLY A 1090 -28.82 -42.78 16.24
CA GLY A 1090 -29.26 -42.17 17.49
C GLY A 1090 -28.13 -41.58 18.34
N GLN A 1091 -26.95 -41.34 17.77
CA GLN A 1091 -25.78 -40.79 18.47
C GLN A 1091 -25.08 -39.69 17.66
N LEU A 1092 -24.61 -40.01 16.44
CA LEU A 1092 -24.01 -39.04 15.53
C LEU A 1092 -24.04 -39.49 14.07
N ARG A 1093 -23.82 -38.53 13.18
CA ARG A 1093 -23.62 -38.73 11.74
C ARG A 1093 -22.31 -38.07 11.31
N THR A 1094 -21.49 -38.78 10.53
CA THR A 1094 -20.28 -38.21 9.94
C THR A 1094 -20.67 -37.46 8.67
N LEU A 1095 -20.59 -36.12 8.70
CA LEU A 1095 -20.88 -35.26 7.56
C LEU A 1095 -19.82 -35.41 6.46
N TRP A 1096 -18.55 -35.52 6.86
CA TRP A 1096 -17.40 -35.63 5.98
C TRP A 1096 -16.19 -36.22 6.71
N HIS A 1097 -15.28 -36.84 5.96
CA HIS A 1097 -13.97 -37.31 6.42
C HIS A 1097 -12.97 -37.18 5.27
N ASP A 1098 -11.70 -36.83 5.55
CA ASP A 1098 -10.65 -36.73 4.53
C ASP A 1098 -10.48 -38.06 3.78
N PRO A 1099 -10.77 -38.15 2.47
CA PRO A 1099 -10.70 -39.40 1.71
C PRO A 1099 -9.26 -39.86 1.43
N LYS A 1100 -8.25 -39.09 1.87
CA LYS A 1100 -6.83 -39.49 1.87
C LYS A 1100 -6.40 -40.13 3.19
N ASN A 1101 -7.22 -40.03 4.24
CA ASN A 1101 -6.98 -40.52 5.59
C ASN A 1101 -5.68 -39.99 6.24
N ILE A 1102 -5.28 -38.75 5.93
CA ILE A 1102 -4.03 -38.15 6.41
C ILE A 1102 -4.16 -37.74 7.88
N GLY A 1103 -3.48 -38.46 8.77
CA GLY A 1103 -3.31 -38.04 10.16
C GLY A 1103 -2.46 -36.77 10.31
N TRP A 1104 -2.52 -36.17 11.49
CA TRP A 1104 -1.57 -35.13 11.91
C TRP A 1104 -0.17 -35.71 12.10
N LYS A 1105 0.78 -34.90 12.56
CA LYS A 1105 2.18 -35.29 12.82
C LYS A 1105 2.65 -34.62 14.11
N ASP A 1106 3.50 -35.33 14.84
CA ASP A 1106 4.26 -34.84 15.99
C ASP A 1106 4.93 -33.49 15.67
N TYR A 1107 4.91 -32.54 16.62
CA TYR A 1107 5.60 -31.24 16.55
C TYR A 1107 5.39 -30.48 15.23
N THR A 1108 4.18 -30.54 14.67
CA THR A 1108 3.83 -29.91 13.39
C THR A 1108 2.62 -29.01 13.55
N ALA A 1109 2.75 -27.76 13.12
CA ALA A 1109 1.69 -26.77 13.15
C ALA A 1109 0.69 -26.90 12.00
N TYR A 1110 -0.59 -26.77 12.34
CA TYR A 1110 -1.69 -26.75 11.38
C TYR A 1110 -2.68 -25.62 11.70
N ARG A 1111 -3.14 -24.85 10.71
CA ARG A 1111 -4.21 -23.86 10.90
C ARG A 1111 -5.55 -24.46 10.45
N TRP A 1112 -6.59 -24.39 11.28
CA TRP A 1112 -7.96 -24.62 10.84
C TRP A 1112 -8.67 -23.31 10.50
N HIS A 1113 -9.67 -23.40 9.61
CA HIS A 1113 -10.63 -22.35 9.35
C HIS A 1113 -12.00 -23.00 9.08
N LEU A 1114 -12.92 -22.83 10.02
CA LEU A 1114 -14.35 -23.10 9.88
C LEU A 1114 -15.02 -21.90 9.21
N ILE A 1115 -16.04 -22.19 8.40
CA ILE A 1115 -17.06 -21.25 7.94
C ILE A 1115 -18.41 -21.89 8.24
N HIS A 1116 -19.23 -21.25 9.07
CA HIS A 1116 -20.56 -21.72 9.45
C HIS A 1116 -21.62 -20.63 9.19
N ARG A 1117 -22.68 -20.96 8.43
CA ARG A 1117 -23.81 -20.05 8.12
C ARG A 1117 -25.14 -20.82 8.26
N PRO A 1118 -25.68 -21.04 9.48
CA PRO A 1118 -26.79 -21.98 9.70
C PRO A 1118 -28.08 -21.59 8.98
N LYS A 1119 -28.33 -20.27 8.81
CA LYS A 1119 -29.41 -19.71 7.97
C LYS A 1119 -29.43 -20.35 6.58
N SER A 1120 -28.27 -20.62 5.97
CA SER A 1120 -28.13 -21.42 4.73
C SER A 1120 -27.87 -22.92 4.96
N GLY A 1121 -27.30 -23.27 6.11
CA GLY A 1121 -26.77 -24.59 6.46
C GLY A 1121 -25.34 -24.85 5.97
N LEU A 1122 -24.65 -23.85 5.41
CA LEU A 1122 -23.29 -24.00 4.93
C LEU A 1122 -22.32 -24.29 6.09
N ILE A 1123 -21.58 -25.39 5.95
CA ILE A 1123 -20.40 -25.72 6.76
C ILE A 1123 -19.22 -25.91 5.78
N ARG A 1124 -18.07 -25.30 6.06
CA ARG A 1124 -16.80 -25.64 5.39
C ARG A 1124 -15.66 -25.59 6.39
N VAL A 1125 -14.74 -26.54 6.29
CA VAL A 1125 -13.52 -26.60 7.09
C VAL A 1125 -12.32 -26.74 6.17
N VAL A 1126 -11.38 -25.82 6.29
CA VAL A 1126 -10.09 -25.84 5.58
C VAL A 1126 -8.97 -26.05 6.61
N MET A 1127 -8.03 -26.93 6.29
CA MET A 1127 -6.91 -27.32 7.16
C MET A 1127 -5.59 -27.12 6.41
N TYR A 1128 -4.73 -26.27 6.95
CA TYR A 1128 -3.44 -25.90 6.38
C TYR A 1128 -2.30 -26.61 7.12
N GLU A 1129 -1.34 -27.18 6.40
CA GLU A 1129 -0.02 -27.56 6.93
C GLU A 1129 0.95 -26.44 6.59
N GLY A 1130 1.32 -25.61 7.58
CA GLY A 1130 1.98 -24.33 7.35
C GLY A 1130 1.21 -23.49 6.31
N LYS A 1131 1.90 -23.14 5.21
CA LYS A 1131 1.39 -22.31 4.10
C LYS A 1131 0.48 -23.04 3.10
N ARG A 1132 0.13 -24.32 3.33
CA ARG A 1132 -0.47 -25.17 2.28
C ARG A 1132 -1.74 -25.87 2.77
N ILE A 1133 -2.85 -25.68 2.07
CA ILE A 1133 -4.07 -26.47 2.26
C ILE A 1133 -3.72 -27.96 2.11
N MET A 1134 -3.89 -28.70 3.20
CA MET A 1134 -3.68 -30.14 3.32
C MET A 1134 -5.01 -30.86 3.08
N ALA A 1135 -6.09 -30.37 3.71
CA ALA A 1135 -7.45 -30.81 3.51
C ALA A 1135 -8.43 -29.62 3.41
N ASP A 1136 -9.52 -29.81 2.67
CA ASP A 1136 -10.62 -28.87 2.49
C ASP A 1136 -11.88 -29.73 2.32
N SER A 1137 -12.91 -29.49 3.11
CA SER A 1137 -14.17 -30.24 3.00
C SER A 1137 -14.94 -29.91 1.73
N GLY A 1138 -14.69 -28.74 1.14
CA GLY A 1138 -15.66 -28.05 0.29
C GLY A 1138 -16.91 -27.65 1.08
N ASN A 1139 -17.93 -27.16 0.37
CA ASN A 1139 -19.19 -26.76 0.98
C ASN A 1139 -20.02 -28.00 1.35
N ILE A 1140 -20.10 -28.30 2.64
CA ILE A 1140 -21.10 -29.19 3.26
C ILE A 1140 -22.37 -28.37 3.50
N TYR A 1141 -23.52 -29.02 3.46
CA TYR A 1141 -24.80 -28.42 3.87
C TYR A 1141 -25.47 -29.29 4.93
N ASP A 1142 -25.65 -28.72 6.12
CA ASP A 1142 -26.38 -29.33 7.23
C ASP A 1142 -27.20 -28.28 7.99
N LYS A 1143 -28.31 -28.68 8.58
CA LYS A 1143 -29.26 -27.81 9.28
C LYS A 1143 -29.83 -28.53 10.49
N THR A 1144 -28.99 -29.26 11.23
CA THR A 1144 -29.41 -29.91 12.47
C THR A 1144 -29.49 -28.89 13.61
N TYR A 1145 -28.53 -27.95 13.66
CA TYR A 1145 -28.47 -26.84 14.62
C TYR A 1145 -28.32 -25.51 13.89
N ALA A 1146 -29.01 -24.48 14.40
CA ALA A 1146 -29.19 -23.16 13.78
C ALA A 1146 -28.28 -22.05 14.37
N GLY A 1147 -27.45 -22.38 15.35
CA GLY A 1147 -26.42 -21.52 15.95
C GLY A 1147 -25.71 -22.25 17.09
N GLY A 1148 -25.16 -21.50 18.05
CA GLY A 1148 -24.63 -22.00 19.32
C GLY A 1148 -23.15 -21.70 19.56
N ARG A 1149 -22.58 -22.30 20.61
CA ARG A 1149 -21.25 -22.00 21.18
C ARG A 1149 -20.09 -22.67 20.44
N LEU A 1150 -18.88 -22.19 20.70
CA LEU A 1150 -17.60 -22.73 20.21
C LEU A 1150 -16.83 -23.42 21.35
N GLY A 1151 -15.93 -24.35 21.03
CA GLY A 1151 -15.10 -25.00 22.07
C GLY A 1151 -14.00 -25.91 21.54
N MET A 1152 -13.04 -26.27 22.39
CA MET A 1152 -11.91 -27.16 22.05
C MET A 1152 -12.18 -28.58 22.54
N TYR A 1153 -11.84 -29.59 21.74
CA TYR A 1153 -12.19 -31.00 21.96
C TYR A 1153 -10.95 -31.89 22.03
N VAL A 1154 -10.90 -32.76 23.04
CA VAL A 1154 -9.87 -33.81 23.18
C VAL A 1154 -10.49 -35.15 23.54
N PHE A 1155 -9.82 -36.23 23.14
CA PHE A 1155 -10.13 -37.60 23.56
C PHE A 1155 -8.87 -38.47 23.43
N SER A 1156 -8.32 -38.89 24.58
CA SER A 1156 -7.18 -39.83 24.68
C SER A 1156 -5.83 -39.30 24.16
N GLN A 1157 -5.63 -37.97 24.07
CA GLN A 1157 -4.40 -37.34 23.56
C GLN A 1157 -3.87 -36.29 24.54
N GLU A 1158 -2.59 -36.38 24.92
CA GLU A 1158 -1.89 -35.39 25.77
C GLU A 1158 -1.14 -34.32 24.94
N MET A 1159 -0.77 -33.21 25.60
CA MET A 1159 0.07 -32.12 25.07
C MET A 1159 -0.44 -31.48 23.78
N THR A 1160 -1.74 -31.17 23.73
CA THR A 1160 -2.40 -30.53 22.58
C THR A 1160 -2.51 -29.02 22.79
N TYR A 1161 -2.03 -28.24 21.82
CA TYR A 1161 -2.05 -26.79 21.81
C TYR A 1161 -3.10 -26.29 20.82
N PHE A 1162 -3.95 -25.39 21.28
CA PHE A 1162 -4.99 -24.68 20.53
C PHE A 1162 -4.67 -23.17 20.62
N SER A 1163 -3.86 -22.68 19.68
CA SER A 1163 -3.17 -21.37 19.73
C SER A 1163 -3.72 -20.37 18.72
N ASP A 1164 -3.55 -19.06 18.96
CA ASP A 1164 -4.08 -17.93 18.15
C ASP A 1164 -5.53 -18.18 17.70
N LEU A 1165 -6.38 -18.53 18.65
CA LEU A 1165 -7.82 -18.71 18.46
C LEU A 1165 -8.44 -17.38 18.01
N LYS A 1166 -9.27 -17.40 16.97
CA LYS A 1166 -10.04 -16.24 16.50
C LYS A 1166 -11.41 -16.69 16.00
N TYR A 1167 -12.48 -16.12 16.54
CA TYR A 1167 -13.80 -16.12 15.90
C TYR A 1167 -14.15 -14.74 15.35
N GLU A 1168 -15.05 -14.70 14.37
CA GLU A 1168 -15.70 -13.49 13.86
C GLU A 1168 -17.18 -13.77 13.56
N CYS A 1169 -18.09 -12.88 13.97
CA CYS A 1169 -19.49 -12.93 13.55
C CYS A 1169 -19.61 -12.51 12.07
N ARG A 1170 -20.33 -13.30 11.28
CA ARG A 1170 -20.37 -13.19 9.81
C ARG A 1170 -21.73 -13.60 9.24
N ASP A 1171 -22.76 -12.80 9.45
CA ASP A 1171 -24.13 -13.11 9.01
C ASP A 1171 -24.41 -12.97 7.49
N SER A 1172 -23.41 -12.54 6.70
CA SER A 1172 -23.44 -12.43 5.23
C SER A 1172 -23.02 -13.69 4.47
#